data_AF-A0AA42QSP1-F1
#
_entry.id   AF-A0AA42QSP1-F1
#
_cell.length_a   1.000
_cell.length_b   1.000
_cell.length_c   1.000
_cell.angle_alpha   90.00
_cell.angle_beta   90.00
_cell.angle_gamma   90.00
#
_symmetry.space_group_name_H-M   'P 1'
#
loop_
_entity.id
_entity.type
_entity.pdbx_description
1 polymer ?
#
loop_
_entity_poly.entity_id
_entity_poly.type
_entity_poly.pdbx_seq_one_letter_code
_entity_poly.pdbx_strand_id
1 'polypeptide(L)'
;MGNLNLTQTSLAIELSEQDWLKLAESGQYPKPRWMLNDSIEDNEWHIARNGFDIPSSPPYKRESYRILSFHKEIALGELLTNAQNSELLHDLKISFLYLSFSGAVSRPQRFLEILNSIISLIRHANELRDNKDKPIIRQLKMISLIDTKNYLKSFNVSNEHFSHVLKISSRYHNNLSEKDWQKIQSELSITTREVVSLKSKLKIYLSNKNKNKASHYISEYLNASKPFFDIEIDLKPKEKTISNEILKLELLYTSRVIQKHSFNHSPRELFSDGHSIVDGLNSPKKTELIPAHIALHAMSNALYFVRKFGSELRCYLNTLWTAEENAIHTLQISPSQIIRNTKVIRKHAFANTPMPDALKELKITTWEYPEAFEKLSHNWIRNNLSVESAILLYVASIWILLASFTAGRRQSLNTLKRNCFHLSPIDGLFDITLRIPKSSERLELEDVHRPIPDLIFDYGLEFSLFVTQLEERQGYVFNEDDVYLFGKVLSLHSSSSFNHANYYIEKSDFYKFPLSGDTIYKALCFFQDWSQSPLIQNKRWYPAQHQFRRLFAVLYFNFSDDKGLEELSWFMGHSSLEQTFHYAEISPSDEWLEEAEIAIARIGSSLHKQLQADEAITEIVNQAKKSTETIAVLEPLIKQMINEHKQKTGKEVRFRRIDGKDIFFYFCSPRR
;
A
#
# COMPACT_ATOMS: atom_id res chain seq x y z
N MET A 1 48.61 -5.99 -18.00
CA MET A 1 48.39 -6.48 -16.63
C MET A 1 47.58 -5.43 -15.90
N GLY A 2 46.34 -5.62 -15.46
CA GLY A 2 45.39 -6.70 -15.66
C GLY A 2 43.98 -6.08 -15.74
N ASN A 3 43.14 -6.64 -16.60
CA ASN A 3 41.74 -6.27 -16.73
C ASN A 3 41.01 -6.54 -15.41
N LEU A 4 40.48 -5.50 -14.77
CA LEU A 4 39.54 -5.64 -13.67
C LEU A 4 38.19 -6.13 -14.23
N ASN A 5 37.97 -7.43 -14.12
CA ASN A 5 36.63 -8.04 -14.22
C ASN A 5 35.76 -7.45 -13.10
N LEU A 6 34.78 -6.62 -13.47
CA LEU A 6 33.79 -6.01 -12.56
C LEU A 6 32.59 -6.91 -12.29
N THR A 7 32.79 -8.23 -12.29
CA THR A 7 31.79 -9.21 -11.89
C THR A 7 32.28 -9.90 -10.62
N GLN A 8 31.53 -9.72 -9.52
CA GLN A 8 31.73 -10.31 -8.18
C GLN A 8 32.72 -9.58 -7.27
N THR A 9 32.23 -8.59 -6.51
CA THR A 9 32.26 -8.61 -5.02
C THR A 9 31.49 -7.43 -4.43
N SER A 10 30.91 -7.71 -3.27
CA SER A 10 30.02 -6.88 -2.47
C SER A 10 30.76 -5.83 -1.65
N LEU A 11 30.98 -4.65 -2.21
CA LEU A 11 31.17 -3.44 -1.40
C LEU A 11 30.46 -2.29 -2.10
N ALA A 12 29.52 -1.66 -1.41
CA ALA A 12 29.32 -0.24 -1.61
C ALA A 12 30.70 0.37 -1.35
N ILE A 13 31.31 1.00 -2.35
CA ILE A 13 32.53 1.77 -2.11
C ILE A 13 32.08 2.88 -1.17
N GLU A 14 32.44 2.78 0.11
CA GLU A 14 32.33 3.89 1.06
C GLU A 14 33.35 4.94 0.63
N LEU A 15 32.96 5.74 -0.36
CA LEU A 15 33.72 6.90 -0.80
C LEU A 15 33.66 7.94 0.33
N SER A 16 34.82 8.46 0.72
CA SER A 16 34.87 9.56 1.68
C SER A 16 34.22 10.81 1.07
N GLU A 17 33.81 11.77 1.90
CA GLU A 17 33.28 13.06 1.42
C GLU A 17 34.28 13.78 0.49
N GLN A 18 35.59 13.66 0.76
CA GLN A 18 36.65 14.20 -0.09
C GLN A 18 36.73 13.51 -1.45
N ASP A 19 36.44 12.21 -1.52
CA ASP A 19 36.38 11.50 -2.80
C ASP A 19 35.14 11.91 -3.60
N TRP A 20 34.02 12.15 -2.93
CA TRP A 20 32.83 12.74 -3.57
C TRP A 20 33.08 14.14 -4.12
N LEU A 21 33.83 14.97 -3.41
CA LEU A 21 34.23 16.29 -3.89
C LEU A 21 35.13 16.19 -5.13
N LYS A 22 36.09 15.25 -5.15
CA LYS A 22 36.92 14.99 -6.35
C LYS A 22 36.09 14.48 -7.53
N LEU A 23 35.14 13.59 -7.29
CA LEU A 23 34.21 13.13 -8.33
C LEU A 23 33.31 14.28 -8.82
N ALA A 24 32.91 15.18 -7.91
CA ALA A 24 32.17 16.38 -8.22
C ALA A 24 32.93 17.33 -9.14
N GLU A 25 34.21 17.55 -8.85
CA GLU A 25 35.11 18.41 -9.63
C GLU A 25 35.47 17.80 -11.01
N SER A 26 35.63 16.47 -11.06
CA SER A 26 35.97 15.74 -12.30
C SER A 26 34.78 15.42 -13.20
N GLY A 27 33.55 15.52 -12.68
CA GLY A 27 32.33 15.18 -13.41
C GLY A 27 32.14 13.69 -13.70
N GLN A 28 32.94 12.81 -13.10
CA GLN A 28 32.91 11.36 -13.33
C GLN A 28 32.22 10.66 -12.16
N TYR A 29 30.91 10.49 -12.21
CA TYR A 29 30.19 9.81 -11.14
C TYR A 29 29.92 8.33 -11.45
N PRO A 30 29.97 7.46 -10.44
CA PRO A 30 29.56 6.08 -10.62
C PRO A 30 28.05 5.99 -10.89
N LYS A 31 27.66 5.09 -11.80
CA LYS A 31 26.25 4.80 -12.07
C LYS A 31 25.64 4.00 -10.91
N PRO A 32 24.50 4.41 -10.32
CA PRO A 32 23.83 3.62 -9.30
C PRO A 32 23.32 2.29 -9.85
N ARG A 33 23.39 1.21 -9.05
CA ARG A 33 22.94 -0.14 -9.47
C ARG A 33 21.47 -0.22 -9.88
N TRP A 34 20.63 0.65 -9.32
CA TRP A 34 19.21 0.71 -9.64
C TRP A 34 18.89 1.49 -10.92
N MET A 35 19.85 2.21 -11.48
CA MET A 35 19.69 2.97 -12.72
C MET A 35 19.98 2.06 -13.91
N LEU A 36 18.96 1.85 -14.74
CA LEU A 36 19.02 0.97 -15.90
C LEU A 36 19.57 1.66 -17.16
N ASN A 37 19.67 2.99 -17.17
CA ASN A 37 20.30 3.75 -18.26
C ASN A 37 21.75 3.34 -18.49
N ASP A 38 22.25 3.68 -19.67
CA ASP A 38 23.68 3.60 -19.96
C ASP A 38 24.43 4.79 -19.36
N SER A 39 23.82 5.98 -19.35
CA SER A 39 24.42 7.23 -18.87
C SER A 39 23.64 7.88 -17.73
N ILE A 40 24.38 8.44 -16.75
CA ILE A 40 23.84 9.29 -15.68
C ILE A 40 23.48 10.69 -16.17
N GLU A 41 24.02 11.11 -17.31
CA GLU A 41 23.79 12.44 -17.89
C GLU A 41 22.45 12.53 -18.63
N ASP A 42 21.76 11.41 -18.81
CA ASP A 42 20.44 11.38 -19.41
C ASP A 42 19.45 12.28 -18.65
N ASN A 43 18.54 12.92 -19.38
CA ASN A 43 17.47 13.73 -18.79
C ASN A 43 16.28 12.87 -18.32
N GLU A 44 16.31 11.58 -18.60
CA GLU A 44 15.35 10.61 -18.11
C GLU A 44 16.07 9.38 -17.55
N TRP A 45 15.86 9.08 -16.28
CA TRP A 45 16.42 7.90 -15.64
C TRP A 45 15.36 6.79 -15.52
N HIS A 46 15.67 5.63 -16.10
CA HIS A 46 14.99 4.36 -15.91
C HIS A 46 15.41 3.75 -14.56
N ILE A 47 14.55 3.91 -13.55
CA ILE A 47 14.80 3.43 -12.19
C ILE A 47 14.13 2.07 -11.97
N ALA A 48 14.86 1.10 -11.42
CA ALA A 48 14.32 -0.22 -11.09
C ALA A 48 13.11 -0.12 -10.15
N ARG A 49 12.11 -0.97 -10.37
CA ARG A 49 10.89 -0.96 -9.56
C ARG A 49 11.10 -1.69 -8.23
N ASN A 50 10.72 -1.05 -7.12
CA ASN A 50 10.80 -1.68 -5.79
C ASN A 50 9.96 -2.98 -5.72
N GLY A 51 10.49 -4.01 -5.08
CA GLY A 51 9.78 -5.28 -4.90
C GLY A 51 9.86 -6.23 -6.10
N PHE A 52 10.74 -5.94 -7.06
CA PHE A 52 11.02 -6.79 -8.22
C PHE A 52 12.52 -7.02 -8.33
N ASP A 53 12.92 -8.14 -8.93
CA ASP A 53 14.30 -8.36 -9.29
C ASP A 53 14.76 -7.30 -10.30
N ILE A 54 16.00 -6.84 -10.16
CA ILE A 54 16.59 -5.87 -11.08
C ILE A 54 16.80 -6.58 -12.43
N PRO A 55 16.27 -6.04 -13.54
CA PRO A 55 16.49 -6.63 -14.86
C PRO A 55 17.98 -6.73 -15.18
N SER A 56 18.44 -7.91 -15.60
CA SER A 56 19.86 -8.19 -15.85
C SER A 56 20.38 -7.70 -17.20
N SER A 57 19.50 -7.47 -18.19
CA SER A 57 19.90 -7.04 -19.53
C SER A 57 18.78 -6.33 -20.30
N PRO A 58 19.13 -5.39 -21.22
CA PRO A 58 18.16 -4.77 -22.12
C PRO A 58 17.66 -5.75 -23.21
N PRO A 59 16.51 -5.47 -23.87
CA PRO A 59 15.62 -4.33 -23.66
C PRO A 59 14.80 -4.48 -22.36
N TYR A 60 14.77 -3.42 -21.55
CA TYR A 60 13.97 -3.41 -20.33
C TYR A 60 12.49 -3.18 -20.65
N LYS A 61 11.62 -4.00 -20.06
CA LYS A 61 10.16 -3.88 -20.26
C LYS A 61 9.61 -2.75 -19.39
N ARG A 62 8.65 -1.97 -19.92
CA ARG A 62 8.10 -0.79 -19.24
C ARG A 62 7.56 -1.08 -17.83
N GLU A 63 7.11 -2.30 -17.59
CA GLU A 63 6.60 -2.74 -16.29
C GLU A 63 7.68 -2.94 -15.21
N SER A 64 8.94 -3.20 -15.60
CA SER A 64 10.07 -3.50 -14.70
C SER A 64 10.77 -2.26 -14.15
N TYR A 65 10.49 -1.08 -14.71
CA TYR A 65 11.09 0.18 -14.28
C TYR A 65 10.06 1.32 -14.15
N ARG A 66 10.55 2.46 -13.66
CA ARG A 66 9.85 3.74 -13.65
C ARG A 66 10.75 4.79 -14.29
N ILE A 67 10.14 5.85 -14.80
CA ILE A 67 10.88 6.95 -15.42
C ILE A 67 10.92 8.12 -14.45
N LEU A 68 12.12 8.52 -14.07
CA LEU A 68 12.41 9.79 -13.42
C LEU A 68 12.86 10.76 -14.51
N SER A 69 11.93 11.61 -14.96
CA SER A 69 12.21 12.61 -16.00
C SER A 69 12.52 13.96 -15.36
N PHE A 70 13.65 14.54 -15.73
CA PHE A 70 14.04 15.92 -15.39
C PHE A 70 13.36 16.96 -16.27
N HIS A 71 12.63 16.54 -17.31
CA HIS A 71 11.83 17.41 -18.18
C HIS A 71 10.58 17.91 -17.43
N LYS A 72 10.81 18.83 -16.48
CA LYS A 72 9.82 19.34 -15.53
C LYS A 72 9.74 20.86 -15.63
N GLU A 73 8.53 21.38 -15.64
CA GLU A 73 8.27 22.82 -15.64
C GLU A 73 8.58 23.41 -14.25
N ILE A 74 9.47 24.40 -14.21
CA ILE A 74 9.90 25.09 -12.98
C ILE A 74 9.37 26.53 -12.90
N ALA A 75 8.92 27.10 -14.01
CA ALA A 75 8.20 28.36 -14.14
C ALA A 75 7.35 28.32 -15.42
N LEU A 76 6.43 29.26 -15.62
CA LEU A 76 5.52 29.26 -16.76
C LEU A 76 6.27 29.18 -18.09
N GLY A 77 6.11 28.06 -18.83
CA GLY A 77 6.77 27.83 -20.10
C GLY A 77 8.28 27.54 -20.01
N GLU A 78 8.83 27.39 -18.80
CA GLU A 78 10.26 27.14 -18.58
C GLU A 78 10.52 25.79 -17.91
N LEU A 79 11.38 25.00 -18.56
CA LEU A 79 11.72 23.65 -18.14
C LEU A 79 13.08 23.62 -17.44
N LEU A 80 13.23 22.70 -16.48
CA LEU A 80 14.50 22.42 -15.82
C LEU A 80 15.61 22.02 -16.81
N THR A 81 15.25 21.38 -17.93
CA THR A 81 16.21 20.96 -18.98
C THR A 81 16.63 22.07 -19.94
N ASN A 82 16.09 23.29 -19.81
CA ASN A 82 16.51 24.42 -20.64
C ASN A 82 17.95 24.83 -20.28
N ALA A 83 18.74 25.27 -21.27
CA ALA A 83 20.18 25.55 -21.10
C ALA A 83 20.51 26.55 -19.96
N GLN A 84 19.63 27.53 -19.78
CA GLN A 84 19.69 28.54 -18.72
C GLN A 84 19.46 28.01 -17.28
N ASN A 85 19.05 26.75 -17.14
CA ASN A 85 18.87 26.04 -15.86
C ASN A 85 19.89 24.90 -15.66
N SER A 86 20.94 24.87 -16.49
CA SER A 86 21.96 23.81 -16.47
C SER A 86 22.62 23.62 -15.10
N GLU A 87 22.90 24.70 -14.37
CA GLU A 87 23.50 24.62 -13.03
C GLU A 87 22.53 23.99 -12.00
N LEU A 88 21.26 24.39 -12.02
CA LEU A 88 20.22 23.79 -11.18
C LEU A 88 20.03 22.31 -11.49
N LEU A 89 19.96 21.94 -12.78
CA LEU A 89 19.81 20.55 -13.20
C LEU A 89 21.01 19.70 -12.75
N HIS A 90 22.22 20.24 -12.91
CA HIS A 90 23.44 19.58 -12.49
C HIS A 90 23.45 19.33 -10.98
N ASP A 91 23.18 20.36 -10.17
CA ASP A 91 23.13 20.24 -8.70
C ASP A 91 22.07 19.23 -8.21
N LEU A 92 20.96 19.07 -8.93
CA LEU A 92 19.95 18.05 -8.63
C LEU A 92 20.40 16.64 -9.00
N LYS A 93 20.99 16.44 -10.18
CA LYS A 93 21.51 15.12 -10.60
C LYS A 93 22.58 14.62 -9.63
N ILE A 94 23.57 15.47 -9.34
CA ILE A 94 24.67 15.10 -8.44
C ILE A 94 24.18 14.83 -7.02
N SER A 95 23.19 15.59 -6.53
CA SER A 95 22.55 15.34 -5.23
C SER A 95 21.95 13.94 -5.16
N PHE A 96 21.26 13.48 -6.21
CA PHE A 96 20.67 12.14 -6.20
C PHE A 96 21.70 11.02 -6.27
N LEU A 97 22.78 11.22 -7.01
CA LEU A 97 23.89 10.26 -7.05
C LEU A 97 24.51 10.13 -5.65
N TYR A 98 24.89 11.24 -5.02
CA TYR A 98 25.43 11.26 -3.67
C TYR A 98 24.50 10.61 -2.64
N LEU A 99 23.21 10.93 -2.66
CA LEU A 99 22.23 10.34 -1.75
C LEU A 99 22.09 8.82 -1.94
N SER A 100 22.29 8.32 -3.17
CA SER A 100 22.29 6.88 -3.44
C SER A 100 23.52 6.19 -2.85
N PHE A 101 24.71 6.78 -2.98
CA PHE A 101 25.96 6.12 -2.58
C PHE A 101 26.30 6.31 -1.10
N SER A 102 25.89 7.42 -0.50
CA SER A 102 25.95 7.63 0.95
C SER A 102 24.98 6.73 1.74
N GLY A 103 24.09 6.00 1.04
CA GLY A 103 23.05 5.18 1.66
C GLY A 103 21.88 5.98 2.25
N ALA A 104 21.89 7.31 2.15
CA ALA A 104 20.81 8.17 2.66
C ALA A 104 19.47 7.91 1.95
N VAL A 105 19.50 7.48 0.69
CA VAL A 105 18.32 7.03 -0.06
C VAL A 105 18.64 5.72 -0.76
N SER A 106 17.98 4.66 -0.31
CA SER A 106 18.21 3.31 -0.82
C SER A 106 17.12 2.81 -1.78
N ARG A 107 15.92 3.40 -1.71
CA ARG A 107 14.78 3.00 -2.55
C ARG A 107 14.74 3.86 -3.82
N PRO A 108 14.89 3.29 -5.02
CA PRO A 108 14.93 4.05 -6.27
C PRO A 108 13.71 4.95 -6.46
N GLN A 109 12.51 4.41 -6.17
CA GLN A 109 11.26 5.15 -6.27
C GLN A 109 11.23 6.45 -5.44
N ARG A 110 12.01 6.52 -4.35
CA ARG A 110 12.05 7.69 -3.48
C ARG A 110 12.70 8.89 -4.16
N PHE A 111 13.62 8.70 -5.10
CA PHE A 111 14.19 9.79 -5.90
C PHE A 111 13.13 10.51 -6.74
N LEU A 112 12.17 9.78 -7.30
CA LEU A 112 11.05 10.39 -8.02
C LEU A 112 10.20 11.27 -7.09
N GLU A 113 9.94 10.80 -5.87
CA GLU A 113 9.18 11.57 -4.88
C GLU A 113 9.93 12.83 -4.42
N ILE A 114 11.24 12.72 -4.20
CA ILE A 114 12.11 13.86 -3.83
C ILE A 114 12.13 14.88 -4.96
N LEU A 115 12.38 14.45 -6.21
CA LEU A 115 12.37 15.34 -7.37
C LEU A 115 11.06 16.10 -7.49
N ASN A 116 9.93 15.41 -7.42
CA ASN A 116 8.62 16.06 -7.55
C ASN A 116 8.38 17.09 -6.43
N SER A 117 8.84 16.83 -5.20
CA SER A 117 8.76 17.79 -4.10
C SER A 117 9.64 19.02 -4.33
N ILE A 118 10.88 18.83 -4.78
CA ILE A 118 11.80 19.94 -5.11
C ILE A 118 11.25 20.78 -6.25
N ILE A 119 10.76 20.16 -7.33
CA ILE A 119 10.14 20.87 -8.46
C ILE A 119 8.90 21.64 -7.98
N SER A 120 8.08 21.05 -7.12
CA SER A 120 6.91 21.73 -6.58
C SER A 120 7.28 22.95 -5.71
N LEU A 121 8.37 22.84 -4.93
CA LEU A 121 8.93 23.96 -4.15
C LEU A 121 9.41 25.08 -5.09
N ILE A 122 10.24 24.75 -6.07
CA ILE A 122 10.82 25.72 -7.02
C ILE A 122 9.71 26.42 -7.80
N ARG A 123 8.75 25.66 -8.33
CA ARG A 123 7.61 26.21 -9.07
C ARG A 123 6.74 27.13 -8.20
N HIS A 124 6.41 26.70 -6.98
CA HIS A 124 5.65 27.55 -6.05
C HIS A 124 6.39 28.85 -5.72
N ALA A 125 7.70 28.77 -5.46
CA ALA A 125 8.52 29.94 -5.19
C ALA A 125 8.63 30.87 -6.41
N ASN A 126 8.77 30.32 -7.61
CA ASN A 126 8.82 31.11 -8.85
C ASN A 126 7.50 31.81 -9.16
N GLU A 127 6.34 31.17 -8.94
CA GLU A 127 5.02 31.81 -9.07
C GLU A 127 4.87 33.00 -8.11
N LEU A 128 5.38 32.88 -6.87
CA LEU A 128 5.38 34.01 -5.92
C LEU A 128 6.40 35.11 -6.25
N ARG A 129 7.49 34.76 -6.95
CA ARG A 129 8.51 35.71 -7.41
C ARG A 129 8.04 36.49 -8.62
N ASP A 130 7.39 35.83 -9.56
CA ASP A 130 6.79 36.43 -10.75
C ASP A 130 5.79 37.53 -10.35
N ASN A 131 4.91 37.24 -9.38
CA ASN A 131 3.98 38.22 -8.79
C ASN A 131 4.67 39.43 -8.10
N LYS A 132 5.99 39.38 -7.90
CA LYS A 132 6.80 40.41 -7.24
C LYS A 132 7.92 40.91 -8.14
N ASP A 133 7.89 40.59 -9.44
CA ASP A 133 8.92 40.92 -10.43
C ASP A 133 10.35 40.51 -10.00
N LYS A 134 10.47 39.37 -9.31
CA LYS A 134 11.75 38.81 -8.83
C LYS A 134 12.31 37.78 -9.79
N PRO A 135 13.64 37.65 -9.90
CA PRO A 135 14.26 36.65 -10.76
C PRO A 135 13.90 35.23 -10.32
N ILE A 136 13.57 34.40 -11.31
CA ILE A 136 13.29 32.99 -11.11
C ILE A 136 14.51 32.25 -10.56
N ILE A 137 14.27 31.17 -9.83
CA ILE A 137 15.29 30.31 -9.25
C ILE A 137 16.00 29.53 -10.37
N ARG A 138 17.29 29.81 -10.56
CA ARG A 138 18.20 29.12 -11.50
C ARG A 138 19.32 28.34 -10.82
N GLN A 139 19.43 28.44 -9.49
CA GLN A 139 20.48 27.82 -8.66
C GLN A 139 19.88 27.48 -7.29
N LEU A 140 20.27 26.37 -6.64
CA LEU A 140 19.66 25.97 -5.36
C LEU A 140 19.89 26.99 -4.24
N LYS A 141 21.04 27.69 -4.23
CA LYS A 141 21.34 28.80 -3.30
C LYS A 141 20.32 29.94 -3.34
N MET A 142 19.56 30.09 -4.43
CA MET A 142 18.54 31.13 -4.55
C MET A 142 17.29 30.80 -3.74
N ILE A 143 17.07 29.54 -3.36
CA ILE A 143 15.91 29.13 -2.57
C ILE A 143 16.09 29.63 -1.14
N SER A 144 15.25 30.59 -0.74
CA SER A 144 15.31 31.19 0.59
C SER A 144 14.53 30.38 1.64
N LEU A 145 14.79 30.68 2.91
CA LEU A 145 13.96 30.22 4.03
C LEU A 145 12.48 30.53 3.81
N ILE A 146 12.18 31.73 3.29
CA ILE A 146 10.81 32.22 3.06
C ILE A 146 10.13 31.39 1.96
N ASP A 147 10.86 31.03 0.90
CA ASP A 147 10.36 30.19 -0.19
C ASP A 147 9.94 28.80 0.36
N THR A 148 10.79 28.20 1.19
CA THR A 148 10.51 26.90 1.82
C THR A 148 9.31 26.97 2.78
N LYS A 149 9.24 28.04 3.60
CA LYS A 149 8.11 28.25 4.52
C LYS A 149 6.79 28.42 3.77
N ASN A 150 6.75 29.23 2.71
CA ASN A 150 5.55 29.46 1.92
C ASN A 150 5.10 28.17 1.21
N TYR A 151 6.05 27.41 0.67
CA TYR A 151 5.77 26.10 0.09
C TYR A 151 5.13 25.14 1.10
N LEU A 152 5.65 25.04 2.32
CA LEU A 152 5.04 24.17 3.33
C LEU A 152 3.65 24.67 3.78
N LYS A 153 3.42 26.00 3.81
CA LYS A 153 2.10 26.60 4.07
C LYS A 153 1.06 26.28 2.98
N SER A 154 1.48 26.10 1.73
CA SER A 154 0.58 25.82 0.59
C SER A 154 -0.21 24.50 0.70
N PHE A 155 0.15 23.64 1.66
CA PHE A 155 -0.60 22.42 1.98
C PHE A 155 -1.85 22.69 2.81
N ASN A 156 -1.93 23.85 3.47
CA ASN A 156 -3.11 24.29 4.19
C ASN A 156 -4.17 24.82 3.21
N VAL A 157 -5.44 24.56 3.52
CA VAL A 157 -6.57 25.02 2.72
C VAL A 157 -7.48 25.85 3.61
N SER A 158 -7.75 27.10 3.23
CA SER A 158 -8.67 27.97 3.96
C SER A 158 -10.12 27.56 3.71
N ASN A 159 -10.98 27.77 4.72
CA ASN A 159 -12.42 27.54 4.61
C ASN A 159 -13.05 28.39 3.50
N GLU A 160 -12.55 29.61 3.31
CA GLU A 160 -13.02 30.53 2.27
C GLU A 160 -12.73 29.98 0.87
N HIS A 161 -11.47 29.62 0.57
CA HIS A 161 -11.10 29.05 -0.72
C HIS A 161 -11.87 27.76 -1.00
N PHE A 162 -11.99 26.90 0.01
CA PHE A 162 -12.74 25.65 -0.15
C PHE A 162 -14.23 25.89 -0.42
N SER A 163 -14.86 26.83 0.30
CA SER A 163 -16.26 27.20 0.11
C SER A 163 -16.52 27.79 -1.28
N HIS A 164 -15.59 28.60 -1.79
CA HIS A 164 -15.65 29.14 -3.15
C HIS A 164 -15.63 28.01 -4.20
N VAL A 165 -14.66 27.11 -4.07
CA VAL A 165 -14.53 25.96 -4.97
C VAL A 165 -15.75 25.04 -4.90
N LEU A 166 -16.34 24.81 -3.72
CA LEU A 166 -17.57 24.03 -3.58
C LEU A 166 -18.76 24.67 -4.30
N LYS A 167 -18.92 25.99 -4.20
CA LYS A 167 -19.98 26.73 -4.91
C LYS A 167 -19.83 26.59 -6.43
N ILE A 168 -18.61 26.75 -6.94
CA ILE A 168 -18.31 26.58 -8.37
C ILE A 168 -18.56 25.12 -8.79
N SER A 169 -17.97 24.16 -8.06
CA SER A 169 -18.10 22.73 -8.37
C SER A 169 -19.56 22.27 -8.44
N SER A 170 -20.41 22.77 -7.54
CA SER A 170 -21.85 22.46 -7.52
C SER A 170 -22.57 22.94 -8.78
N ARG A 171 -22.17 24.09 -9.37
CA ARG A 171 -22.73 24.60 -10.63
C ARG A 171 -22.35 23.75 -11.84
N TYR A 172 -21.21 23.06 -11.78
CA TYR A 172 -20.70 22.19 -12.85
C TYR A 172 -20.90 20.70 -12.55
N HIS A 173 -21.94 20.34 -11.78
CA HIS A 173 -22.25 18.95 -11.42
C HIS A 173 -21.06 18.15 -10.86
N ASN A 174 -20.20 18.81 -10.08
CA ASN A 174 -18.99 18.27 -9.47
C ASN A 174 -17.89 17.82 -10.45
N ASN A 175 -17.91 18.31 -11.69
CA ASN A 175 -16.91 17.99 -12.70
C ASN A 175 -16.23 19.26 -13.23
N LEU A 176 -15.08 19.61 -12.66
CA LEU A 176 -14.28 20.78 -13.04
C LEU A 176 -13.18 20.36 -14.02
N SER A 177 -13.14 21.02 -15.18
CA SER A 177 -12.08 20.87 -16.18
C SER A 177 -10.81 21.61 -15.78
N GLU A 178 -9.70 21.36 -16.48
CA GLU A 178 -8.44 22.06 -16.18
C GLU A 178 -8.54 23.57 -16.43
N LYS A 179 -9.36 24.00 -17.40
CA LYS A 179 -9.64 25.43 -17.64
C LYS A 179 -10.39 26.07 -16.46
N ASP A 180 -11.30 25.34 -15.84
CA ASP A 180 -12.02 25.81 -14.66
C ASP A 180 -11.06 26.00 -13.48
N TRP A 181 -10.11 25.09 -13.31
CA TRP A 181 -9.09 25.21 -12.29
C TRP A 181 -8.11 26.36 -12.53
N GLN A 182 -7.74 26.63 -13.79
CA GLN A 182 -6.96 27.83 -14.13
C GLN A 182 -7.73 29.11 -13.80
N LYS A 183 -9.04 29.15 -14.09
CA LYS A 183 -9.89 30.29 -13.72
C LYS A 183 -9.97 30.46 -12.20
N ILE A 184 -10.20 29.38 -11.45
CA ILE A 184 -10.20 29.39 -9.97
C ILE A 184 -8.86 29.88 -9.43
N GLN A 185 -7.75 29.43 -10.03
CA GLN A 185 -6.40 29.85 -9.64
C GLN A 185 -6.24 31.37 -9.75
N SER A 186 -6.64 31.95 -10.89
CA SER A 186 -6.60 33.39 -11.11
C SER A 186 -7.56 34.16 -10.20
N GLU A 187 -8.80 33.69 -10.04
CA GLU A 187 -9.81 34.33 -9.18
C GLU A 187 -9.38 34.39 -7.71
N LEU A 188 -8.78 33.32 -7.20
CA LEU A 188 -8.31 33.24 -5.82
C LEU A 188 -6.88 33.77 -5.63
N SER A 189 -6.19 34.14 -6.72
CA SER A 189 -4.79 34.59 -6.69
C SER A 189 -3.86 33.62 -5.94
N ILE A 190 -4.04 32.32 -6.17
CA ILE A 190 -3.28 31.25 -5.52
C ILE A 190 -2.30 30.56 -6.48
N THR A 191 -1.32 29.88 -5.91
CA THR A 191 -0.31 29.10 -6.65
C THR A 191 -0.86 27.76 -7.15
N THR A 192 -0.20 27.16 -8.15
CA THR A 192 -0.54 25.83 -8.68
C THR A 192 -0.50 24.78 -7.56
N ARG A 193 0.43 24.90 -6.62
CA ARG A 193 0.57 23.98 -5.48
C ARG A 193 -0.63 24.06 -4.54
N GLU A 194 -1.14 25.26 -4.25
CA GLU A 194 -2.36 25.47 -3.45
C GLU A 194 -3.60 24.90 -4.16
N VAL A 195 -3.69 25.09 -5.49
CA VAL A 195 -4.74 24.47 -6.31
C VAL A 195 -4.73 22.95 -6.19
N VAL A 196 -3.56 22.31 -6.17
CA VAL A 196 -3.48 20.84 -5.97
C VAL A 196 -3.97 20.43 -4.57
N SER A 197 -3.69 21.24 -3.54
CA SER A 197 -4.24 21.01 -2.19
C SER A 197 -5.77 21.10 -2.19
N LEU A 198 -6.34 22.13 -2.82
CA LEU A 198 -7.79 22.31 -3.00
C LEU A 198 -8.43 21.15 -3.80
N LYS A 199 -7.87 20.80 -4.96
CA LYS A 199 -8.28 19.66 -5.80
C LYS A 199 -8.36 18.38 -4.97
N SER A 200 -7.34 18.12 -4.15
CA SER A 200 -7.25 16.93 -3.30
C SER A 200 -8.36 16.90 -2.24
N LYS A 201 -8.57 18.01 -1.50
CA LYS A 201 -9.63 18.10 -0.48
C LYS A 201 -11.02 17.96 -1.09
N LEU A 202 -11.28 18.62 -2.22
CA LEU A 202 -12.56 18.53 -2.94
C LEU A 202 -12.84 17.09 -3.38
N LYS A 203 -11.83 16.41 -3.93
CA LYS A 203 -11.96 15.01 -4.35
C LYS A 203 -12.34 14.10 -3.18
N ILE A 204 -11.70 14.27 -2.01
CA ILE A 204 -12.00 13.47 -0.82
C ILE A 204 -13.44 13.75 -0.36
N TYR A 205 -13.82 15.02 -0.22
CA TYR A 205 -15.16 15.44 0.18
C TYR A 205 -16.26 14.86 -0.71
N LEU A 206 -16.10 14.96 -2.05
CA LEU A 206 -17.05 14.39 -3.00
C LEU A 206 -17.08 12.86 -2.95
N SER A 207 -15.92 12.22 -2.77
CA SER A 207 -15.82 10.76 -2.71
C SER A 207 -16.48 10.14 -1.47
N ASN A 208 -16.71 10.94 -0.43
CA ASN A 208 -17.42 10.52 0.79
C ASN A 208 -18.94 10.51 0.63
N LYS A 209 -19.47 11.23 -0.37
CA LYS A 209 -20.91 11.25 -0.68
C LYS A 209 -21.31 10.18 -1.71
N ASN A 210 -20.33 9.65 -2.42
CA ASN A 210 -20.56 8.69 -3.50
C ASN A 210 -20.19 7.26 -3.09
N LYS A 211 -20.77 6.29 -3.80
CA LYS A 211 -20.39 4.88 -3.71
C LYS A 211 -18.89 4.71 -3.98
N ASN A 212 -18.29 3.71 -3.36
CA ASN A 212 -16.87 3.44 -3.51
C ASN A 212 -16.59 2.94 -4.93
N LYS A 213 -15.73 3.64 -5.66
CA LYS A 213 -15.28 3.22 -6.99
C LYS A 213 -13.91 2.55 -6.86
N ALA A 214 -13.83 1.27 -7.14
CA ALA A 214 -12.61 0.47 -7.17
C ALA A 214 -12.27 0.09 -8.61
N SER A 215 -11.40 0.85 -9.27
CA SER A 215 -11.12 0.69 -10.71
C SER A 215 -12.44 0.77 -11.53
N HIS A 216 -12.73 -0.25 -12.34
CA HIS A 216 -13.95 -0.42 -13.13
C HIS A 216 -15.07 -1.16 -12.37
N TYR A 217 -15.20 -0.91 -11.07
CA TYR A 217 -16.29 -1.43 -10.24
C TYR A 217 -16.80 -0.32 -9.32
N ILE A 218 -18.12 -0.21 -9.21
CA ILE A 218 -18.80 0.71 -8.29
C ILE A 218 -19.48 -0.17 -7.25
N SER A 219 -19.19 0.04 -5.98
CA SER A 219 -19.74 -0.74 -4.88
C SER A 219 -21.25 -0.59 -4.75
N GLU A 220 -21.93 -1.58 -4.20
CA GLU A 220 -23.39 -1.54 -4.02
C GLU A 220 -23.82 -0.52 -2.96
N TYR A 221 -23.05 -0.44 -1.87
CA TYR A 221 -23.31 0.43 -0.72
C TYR A 221 -22.20 1.50 -0.58
N LEU A 222 -22.47 2.52 0.25
CA LEU A 222 -21.42 3.42 0.72
C LEU A 222 -20.42 2.66 1.58
N ASN A 223 -19.16 3.10 1.58
CA ASN A 223 -18.11 2.43 2.35
C ASN A 223 -18.15 2.86 3.82
N ALA A 224 -18.30 1.89 4.72
CA ALA A 224 -18.25 2.08 6.17
C ALA A 224 -16.84 2.38 6.67
N SER A 225 -15.80 1.92 5.96
CA SER A 225 -14.39 2.13 6.34
C SER A 225 -13.80 3.46 5.86
N LYS A 226 -14.64 4.34 5.28
CA LYS A 226 -14.21 5.67 4.85
C LYS A 226 -14.51 6.66 5.96
N PRO A 227 -13.51 7.39 6.47
CA PRO A 227 -13.76 8.40 7.49
C PRO A 227 -14.65 9.50 6.90
N PHE A 228 -15.56 10.01 7.71
CA PHE A 228 -16.34 11.22 7.38
C PHE A 228 -15.37 12.39 7.13
N PHE A 229 -15.69 13.25 6.15
CA PHE A 229 -14.90 14.45 5.86
C PHE A 229 -15.54 15.61 6.58
N ASP A 230 -14.90 16.05 7.65
CA ASP A 230 -15.30 17.23 8.40
C ASP A 230 -14.56 18.45 7.83
N ILE A 231 -15.30 19.45 7.36
CA ILE A 231 -14.71 20.64 6.76
C ILE A 231 -13.88 21.44 7.78
N GLU A 232 -14.26 21.43 9.07
CA GLU A 232 -13.56 22.19 10.10
C GLU A 232 -12.19 21.57 10.47
N ILE A 233 -12.08 20.26 10.31
CA ILE A 233 -10.89 19.49 10.71
C ILE A 233 -10.08 19.07 9.47
N ASP A 234 -10.72 18.42 8.50
CA ASP A 234 -10.05 17.73 7.40
C ASP A 234 -9.56 18.67 6.28
N LEU A 235 -9.81 19.98 6.34
CA LEU A 235 -9.13 20.95 5.47
C LEU A 235 -7.67 21.15 5.85
N LYS A 236 -7.33 20.98 7.13
CA LYS A 236 -5.95 21.05 7.61
C LYS A 236 -5.09 19.93 6.99
N PRO A 237 -3.79 20.17 6.75
CA PRO A 237 -2.93 19.14 6.25
C PRO A 237 -2.66 18.07 7.34
N LYS A 238 -2.33 16.87 6.90
CA LYS A 238 -1.92 15.80 7.81
C LYS A 238 -0.48 16.04 8.23
N GLU A 239 -0.17 15.87 9.51
CA GLU A 239 1.18 16.00 10.06
C GLU A 239 2.19 15.19 9.25
N LYS A 240 1.90 13.89 9.08
CA LYS A 240 2.72 12.97 8.27
C LYS A 240 2.96 13.43 6.84
N THR A 241 2.04 14.18 6.23
CA THR A 241 2.26 14.75 4.89
C THR A 241 3.32 15.83 4.96
N ILE A 242 3.22 16.77 5.90
CA ILE A 242 4.18 17.86 6.07
C ILE A 242 5.55 17.32 6.47
N SER A 243 5.63 16.43 7.46
CA SER A 243 6.89 15.83 7.89
C SER A 243 7.57 15.08 6.74
N ASN A 244 6.81 14.38 5.89
CA ASN A 244 7.36 13.72 4.70
C ASN A 244 7.94 14.70 3.67
N GLU A 245 7.31 15.85 3.47
CA GLU A 245 7.83 16.90 2.58
C GLU A 245 9.10 17.54 3.17
N ILE A 246 9.11 17.85 4.46
CA ILE A 246 10.30 18.33 5.18
C ILE A 246 11.46 17.34 5.01
N LEU A 247 11.24 16.05 5.24
CA LEU A 247 12.27 15.02 5.09
C LEU A 247 12.81 14.92 3.66
N LYS A 248 11.97 15.09 2.63
CA LYS A 248 12.45 15.08 1.24
C LYS A 248 13.33 16.28 0.93
N LEU A 249 12.99 17.46 1.46
CA LEU A 249 13.80 18.67 1.30
C LEU A 249 15.08 18.62 2.16
N GLU A 250 15.04 17.96 3.32
CA GLU A 250 16.21 17.71 4.17
C GLU A 250 17.26 16.85 3.44
N LEU A 251 16.82 15.90 2.60
CA LEU A 251 17.75 15.11 1.78
C LEU A 251 18.50 16.00 0.77
N LEU A 252 17.87 17.06 0.25
CA LEU A 252 18.55 18.03 -0.61
C LEU A 252 19.56 18.88 0.18
N TYR A 253 19.25 19.21 1.44
CA TYR A 253 20.21 19.86 2.34
C TYR A 253 21.36 18.94 2.73
N THR A 254 21.10 17.65 2.89
CA THR A 254 22.12 16.65 3.23
C THR A 254 23.18 16.56 2.13
N SER A 255 22.79 16.65 0.86
CA SER A 255 23.73 16.66 -0.26
C SER A 255 24.37 18.03 -0.54
N ARG A 256 24.21 19.04 0.33
CA ARG A 256 24.76 20.40 0.10
C ARG A 256 26.27 20.46 -0.11
N VAL A 257 26.99 19.50 0.47
CA VAL A 257 28.45 19.43 0.49
C VAL A 257 29.06 19.21 -0.88
N ILE A 258 28.32 18.59 -1.80
CA ILE A 258 28.75 18.36 -3.20
C ILE A 258 28.06 19.28 -4.21
N GLN A 259 27.13 20.14 -3.78
CA GLN A 259 26.42 21.06 -4.68
C GLN A 259 27.31 22.26 -5.00
N LYS A 260 27.37 22.66 -6.27
CA LYS A 260 28.09 23.88 -6.69
C LYS A 260 27.40 25.13 -6.14
N HIS A 261 26.08 25.14 -6.13
CA HIS A 261 25.27 26.22 -5.56
C HIS A 261 24.36 25.70 -4.46
N SER A 262 24.94 25.42 -3.29
CA SER A 262 24.31 24.71 -2.18
C SER A 262 22.94 25.24 -1.71
N PHE A 263 22.05 24.31 -1.36
CA PHE A 263 20.82 24.58 -0.61
C PHE A 263 21.16 24.84 0.86
N ASN A 264 20.93 26.06 1.34
CA ASN A 264 21.62 26.59 2.54
C ASN A 264 20.94 26.31 3.89
N HIS A 265 19.69 25.85 3.90
CA HIS A 265 18.88 25.80 5.11
C HIS A 265 18.35 24.39 5.36
N SER A 266 18.52 23.84 6.57
CA SER A 266 17.95 22.55 6.99
C SER A 266 16.45 22.71 7.28
N PRO A 267 15.54 22.18 6.43
CA PRO A 267 14.11 22.27 6.71
C PRO A 267 13.72 21.53 7.99
N ARG A 268 14.46 20.47 8.35
CA ARG A 268 14.20 19.70 9.58
C ARG A 268 14.51 20.51 10.83
N GLU A 269 15.65 21.21 10.88
CA GLU A 269 16.00 22.06 12.04
C GLU A 269 15.03 23.24 12.18
N LEU A 270 14.61 23.82 11.05
CA LEU A 270 13.77 25.02 11.05
C LEU A 270 12.31 24.74 11.38
N PHE A 271 11.81 23.59 10.96
CA PHE A 271 10.37 23.32 10.95
C PHE A 271 9.95 22.05 11.68
N SER A 272 10.89 21.20 12.11
CA SER A 272 10.61 19.96 12.85
C SER A 272 9.59 19.08 12.10
N ASP A 273 8.37 19.00 12.62
CA ASP A 273 7.22 18.23 12.17
C ASP A 273 6.18 19.10 11.43
N GLY A 274 6.40 20.41 11.37
CA GLY A 274 5.56 21.40 10.70
C GLY A 274 4.64 22.19 11.63
N HIS A 275 4.60 21.90 12.94
CA HIS A 275 3.73 22.62 13.88
C HIS A 275 4.08 24.11 14.02
N SER A 276 5.31 24.50 13.70
CA SER A 276 5.74 25.91 13.68
C SER A 276 5.30 26.68 12.43
N ILE A 277 4.76 26.00 11.41
CA ILE A 277 4.38 26.60 10.12
C ILE A 277 2.87 26.69 9.93
N VAL A 278 2.15 25.63 10.30
CA VAL A 278 0.72 25.47 10.01
C VAL A 278 -0.08 25.46 11.30
N ASP A 279 -1.08 26.34 11.37
CA ASP A 279 -1.99 26.48 12.50
C ASP A 279 -2.91 25.25 12.60
N GLY A 280 -2.44 24.24 13.32
CA GLY A 280 -3.11 22.96 13.50
C GLY A 280 -2.80 21.96 12.38
N LEU A 281 -2.25 20.81 12.78
CA LEU A 281 -2.04 19.67 11.92
C LEU A 281 -2.96 18.54 12.36
N ASN A 282 -3.51 17.81 11.38
CA ASN A 282 -4.25 16.60 11.68
C ASN A 282 -3.27 15.48 12.04
N SER A 283 -3.36 15.02 13.28
CA SER A 283 -2.53 13.93 13.78
C SER A 283 -2.70 12.67 12.93
N PRO A 284 -1.66 11.81 12.85
CA PRO A 284 -1.73 10.56 12.13
C PRO A 284 -2.87 9.68 12.64
N LYS A 285 -3.89 9.45 11.81
CA LYS A 285 -4.93 8.44 12.10
C LYS A 285 -4.39 7.06 11.74
N LYS A 286 -4.50 6.09 12.66
CA LYS A 286 -4.20 4.69 12.39
C LYS A 286 -5.14 4.14 11.30
N THR A 287 -4.67 3.18 10.52
CA THR A 287 -5.50 2.45 9.54
C THR A 287 -6.67 1.81 10.27
N GLU A 288 -7.91 2.12 9.94
CA GLU A 288 -9.09 1.57 10.63
C GLU A 288 -9.05 0.04 10.72
N LEU A 289 -9.39 -0.50 11.89
CA LEU A 289 -9.46 -1.93 12.12
C LEU A 289 -10.78 -2.47 11.56
N ILE A 290 -10.72 -3.57 10.81
CA ILE A 290 -11.93 -4.25 10.35
C ILE A 290 -12.67 -4.78 11.59
N PRO A 291 -13.98 -4.51 11.75
CA PRO A 291 -14.75 -5.13 12.82
C PRO A 291 -14.68 -6.66 12.74
N ALA A 292 -14.49 -7.33 13.88
CA ALA A 292 -14.24 -8.77 13.93
C ALA A 292 -15.33 -9.58 13.19
N HIS A 293 -16.60 -9.26 13.40
CA HIS A 293 -17.71 -9.95 12.73
C HIS A 293 -17.68 -9.79 11.20
N ILE A 294 -17.27 -8.63 10.68
CA ILE A 294 -17.09 -8.39 9.22
C ILE A 294 -15.93 -9.23 8.70
N ALA A 295 -14.81 -9.24 9.41
CA ALA A 295 -13.64 -9.98 9.00
C ALA A 295 -13.87 -11.50 9.01
N LEU A 296 -14.48 -12.02 10.08
CA LEU A 296 -14.84 -13.43 10.21
C LEU A 296 -15.87 -13.83 9.14
N HIS A 297 -16.83 -12.95 8.83
CA HIS A 297 -17.76 -13.17 7.71
C HIS A 297 -17.00 -13.31 6.38
N ALA A 298 -16.04 -12.41 6.11
CA ALA A 298 -15.23 -12.45 4.90
C ALA A 298 -14.36 -13.71 4.82
N MET A 299 -13.69 -14.09 5.92
CA MET A 299 -12.88 -15.30 6.02
C MET A 299 -13.75 -16.56 5.82
N SER A 300 -14.90 -16.64 6.50
CA SER A 300 -15.81 -17.78 6.41
C SER A 300 -16.35 -17.97 5.00
N ASN A 301 -16.77 -16.89 4.33
CA ASN A 301 -17.26 -16.95 2.96
C ASN A 301 -16.12 -17.26 1.97
N ALA A 302 -14.90 -16.80 2.23
CA ALA A 302 -13.74 -17.14 1.41
C ALA A 302 -13.41 -18.64 1.53
N LEU A 303 -13.37 -19.18 2.75
CA LEU A 303 -13.20 -20.62 2.99
C LEU A 303 -14.31 -21.43 2.30
N TYR A 304 -15.56 -21.02 2.44
CA TYR A 304 -16.70 -21.66 1.79
C TYR A 304 -16.55 -21.67 0.26
N PHE A 305 -16.20 -20.52 -0.33
CA PHE A 305 -16.04 -20.40 -1.77
C PHE A 305 -14.95 -21.34 -2.29
N VAL A 306 -13.76 -21.30 -1.68
CA VAL A 306 -12.64 -22.14 -2.12
C VAL A 306 -12.96 -23.62 -1.96
N ARG A 307 -13.50 -24.01 -0.79
CA ARG A 307 -13.85 -25.41 -0.49
C ARG A 307 -14.91 -25.97 -1.43
N LYS A 308 -15.94 -25.19 -1.74
CA LYS A 308 -17.11 -25.67 -2.49
C LYS A 308 -16.95 -25.52 -4.00
N PHE A 309 -16.32 -24.43 -4.45
CA PHE A 309 -16.30 -24.05 -5.85
C PHE A 309 -14.90 -24.07 -6.48
N GLY A 310 -13.81 -24.05 -5.71
CA GLY A 310 -12.45 -23.91 -6.24
C GLY A 310 -12.09 -24.98 -7.27
N SER A 311 -12.06 -26.24 -6.85
CA SER A 311 -11.73 -27.39 -7.72
C SER A 311 -12.72 -27.55 -8.87
N GLU A 312 -14.02 -27.37 -8.59
CA GLU A 312 -15.08 -27.50 -9.58
C GLU A 312 -14.99 -26.41 -10.66
N LEU A 313 -14.66 -25.18 -10.27
CA LEU A 313 -14.46 -24.07 -11.19
C LEU A 313 -13.23 -24.31 -12.08
N ARG A 314 -12.14 -24.83 -11.52
CA ARG A 314 -10.95 -25.22 -12.29
C ARG A 314 -11.28 -26.30 -13.33
N CYS A 315 -11.93 -27.39 -12.90
CA CYS A 315 -12.36 -28.47 -13.80
C CYS A 315 -13.31 -27.95 -14.90
N TYR A 316 -14.28 -27.12 -14.53
CA TYR A 316 -15.24 -26.52 -15.46
C TYR A 316 -14.54 -25.63 -16.51
N LEU A 317 -13.58 -24.79 -16.10
CA LEU A 317 -12.80 -23.98 -17.04
C LEU A 317 -12.00 -24.82 -18.02
N ASN A 318 -11.42 -25.93 -17.56
CA ASN A 318 -10.71 -26.85 -18.44
C ASN A 318 -11.66 -27.47 -19.49
N THR A 319 -12.86 -27.90 -19.07
CA THR A 319 -13.88 -28.42 -20.00
C THR A 319 -14.36 -27.34 -20.98
N LEU A 320 -14.56 -26.11 -20.50
CA LEU A 320 -14.95 -24.98 -21.34
C LEU A 320 -13.89 -24.68 -22.40
N TRP A 321 -12.61 -24.70 -22.01
CA TRP A 321 -11.51 -24.54 -22.96
C TRP A 321 -11.57 -25.62 -24.04
N THR A 322 -11.64 -26.91 -23.67
CA THR A 322 -11.79 -27.98 -24.68
C THR A 322 -13.00 -27.74 -25.60
N ALA A 323 -14.11 -27.22 -25.06
CA ALA A 323 -15.27 -26.85 -25.86
C ALA A 323 -15.03 -25.62 -26.77
N GLU A 324 -14.21 -24.66 -26.36
CA GLU A 324 -13.78 -23.54 -27.22
C GLU A 324 -12.93 -24.02 -28.40
N GLU A 325 -12.02 -24.98 -28.18
CA GLU A 325 -11.24 -25.60 -29.27
C GLU A 325 -12.14 -26.33 -30.26
N ASN A 326 -13.07 -27.14 -29.75
CA ASN A 326 -14.06 -27.83 -30.59
C ASN A 326 -14.94 -26.85 -31.35
N ALA A 327 -15.33 -25.73 -30.73
CA ALA A 327 -16.17 -24.70 -31.36
C ALA A 327 -15.48 -24.07 -32.59
N ILE A 328 -14.15 -23.93 -32.61
CA ILE A 328 -13.42 -23.43 -33.79
C ILE A 328 -13.67 -24.36 -34.99
N HIS A 329 -13.57 -25.68 -34.76
CA HIS A 329 -13.80 -26.69 -35.79
C HIS A 329 -15.27 -26.77 -36.21
N THR A 330 -16.20 -26.82 -35.24
CA THR A 330 -17.65 -26.92 -35.50
C THR A 330 -18.19 -25.70 -36.23
N LEU A 331 -17.72 -24.50 -35.89
CA LEU A 331 -18.13 -23.25 -36.54
C LEU A 331 -17.34 -22.95 -37.82
N GLN A 332 -16.43 -23.84 -38.23
CA GLN A 332 -15.59 -23.70 -39.42
C GLN A 332 -14.81 -22.37 -39.46
N ILE A 333 -14.36 -21.91 -38.29
CA ILE A 333 -13.63 -20.64 -38.18
C ILE A 333 -12.18 -20.87 -38.61
N SER A 334 -11.74 -20.15 -39.64
CA SER A 334 -10.35 -20.20 -40.08
C SER A 334 -9.38 -19.66 -39.01
N PRO A 335 -8.13 -20.17 -38.93
CA PRO A 335 -7.17 -19.73 -37.91
C PRO A 335 -6.95 -18.21 -37.85
N SER A 336 -6.93 -17.54 -39.01
CA SER A 336 -6.76 -16.08 -39.11
C SER A 336 -7.96 -15.28 -38.58
N GLN A 337 -9.12 -15.91 -38.42
CA GLN A 337 -10.36 -15.29 -37.96
C GLN A 337 -10.69 -15.59 -36.50
N ILE A 338 -9.90 -16.43 -35.82
CA ILE A 338 -10.14 -16.83 -34.43
C ILE A 338 -10.30 -15.61 -33.52
N ILE A 339 -9.34 -14.67 -33.54
CA ILE A 339 -9.34 -13.49 -32.66
C ILE A 339 -10.63 -12.67 -32.84
N ARG A 340 -11.03 -12.44 -34.10
CA ARG A 340 -12.25 -11.67 -34.43
C ARG A 340 -13.54 -12.38 -34.01
N ASN A 341 -13.52 -13.71 -33.94
CA ASN A 341 -14.67 -14.54 -33.57
C ASN A 341 -14.64 -15.05 -32.12
N THR A 342 -13.71 -14.58 -31.29
CA THR A 342 -13.55 -15.00 -29.89
C THR A 342 -14.87 -15.01 -29.10
N LYS A 343 -15.69 -13.97 -29.25
CA LYS A 343 -17.00 -13.89 -28.56
C LYS A 343 -17.99 -14.96 -29.02
N VAL A 344 -17.98 -15.27 -30.32
CA VAL A 344 -18.84 -16.29 -30.91
C VAL A 344 -18.41 -17.68 -30.44
N ILE A 345 -17.10 -17.94 -30.47
CA ILE A 345 -16.49 -19.19 -29.99
C ILE A 345 -16.88 -19.44 -28.53
N ARG A 346 -16.68 -18.44 -27.65
CA ARG A 346 -17.05 -18.54 -26.23
C ARG A 346 -18.52 -18.77 -25.98
N LYS A 347 -19.37 -18.02 -26.68
CA LYS A 347 -20.82 -18.18 -26.55
C LYS A 347 -21.24 -19.59 -26.94
N HIS A 348 -20.63 -20.14 -28.00
CA HIS A 348 -20.86 -21.51 -28.42
C HIS A 348 -20.34 -22.52 -27.39
N ALA A 349 -19.09 -22.38 -26.93
CA ALA A 349 -18.51 -23.26 -25.93
C ALA A 349 -19.34 -23.28 -24.65
N PHE A 350 -19.66 -22.11 -24.09
CA PHE A 350 -20.46 -21.98 -22.88
C PHE A 350 -21.85 -22.63 -23.01
N ALA A 351 -22.51 -22.48 -24.17
CA ALA A 351 -23.81 -23.09 -24.42
C ALA A 351 -23.76 -24.63 -24.54
N ASN A 352 -22.60 -25.18 -24.91
CA ASN A 352 -22.41 -26.62 -25.12
C ASN A 352 -21.63 -27.32 -23.99
N THR A 353 -21.17 -26.58 -22.98
CA THR A 353 -20.49 -27.16 -21.81
C THR A 353 -21.47 -27.29 -20.64
N PRO A 354 -21.72 -28.51 -20.11
CA PRO A 354 -22.60 -28.70 -18.96
C PRO A 354 -22.00 -28.05 -17.70
N MET A 355 -22.83 -27.31 -16.97
CA MET A 355 -22.45 -26.70 -15.69
C MET A 355 -22.43 -27.76 -14.58
N PRO A 356 -21.33 -27.93 -13.84
CA PRO A 356 -21.28 -28.81 -12.67
C PRO A 356 -22.32 -28.41 -11.61
N ASP A 357 -22.90 -29.40 -10.93
CA ASP A 357 -23.95 -29.17 -9.93
C ASP A 357 -23.50 -28.24 -8.80
N ALA A 358 -22.26 -28.38 -8.35
CA ALA A 358 -21.67 -27.53 -7.33
C ALA A 358 -21.66 -26.05 -7.73
N LEU A 359 -21.43 -25.73 -9.01
CA LEU A 359 -21.34 -24.35 -9.49
C LEU A 359 -22.71 -23.71 -9.80
N LYS A 360 -23.79 -24.49 -9.84
CA LYS A 360 -25.15 -23.94 -10.10
C LYS A 360 -25.56 -22.87 -9.10
N GLU A 361 -25.11 -22.98 -7.84
CA GLU A 361 -25.36 -21.99 -6.79
C GLU A 361 -24.77 -20.61 -7.11
N LEU A 362 -23.65 -20.56 -7.85
CA LEU A 362 -23.07 -19.30 -8.29
C LEU A 362 -23.91 -18.61 -9.37
N LYS A 363 -24.91 -19.28 -9.96
CA LYS A 363 -25.76 -18.71 -11.02
C LYS A 363 -24.92 -18.12 -12.15
N ILE A 364 -23.94 -18.90 -12.62
CA ILE A 364 -23.11 -18.51 -13.77
C ILE A 364 -23.97 -18.66 -15.04
N THR A 365 -24.29 -17.54 -15.70
CA THR A 365 -25.19 -17.51 -16.86
C THR A 365 -24.52 -17.08 -18.16
N THR A 366 -23.31 -16.54 -18.09
CA THR A 366 -22.54 -16.14 -19.27
C THR A 366 -21.04 -16.42 -19.09
N TRP A 367 -20.31 -16.47 -20.19
CA TRP A 367 -18.85 -16.48 -20.17
C TRP A 367 -18.27 -15.14 -19.69
N GLU A 368 -18.61 -14.07 -20.40
CA GLU A 368 -18.23 -12.68 -20.15
C GLU A 368 -19.49 -11.81 -20.05
N TYR A 369 -19.37 -10.62 -19.48
CA TYR A 369 -20.51 -9.70 -19.40
C TYR A 369 -20.82 -9.02 -20.74
N PRO A 370 -22.11 -8.74 -21.02
CA PRO A 370 -22.52 -8.04 -22.23
C PRO A 370 -22.09 -6.56 -22.22
N GLU A 371 -21.94 -5.99 -21.02
CA GLU A 371 -21.54 -4.59 -20.81
C GLU A 371 -20.36 -4.51 -19.84
N ALA A 372 -19.75 -3.33 -19.77
CA ALA A 372 -18.69 -3.06 -18.81
C ALA A 372 -19.18 -3.26 -17.38
N PHE A 373 -18.35 -3.90 -16.54
CA PHE A 373 -18.69 -4.28 -15.17
C PHE A 373 -19.24 -3.14 -14.29
N GLU A 374 -18.78 -1.90 -14.52
CA GLU A 374 -19.22 -0.70 -13.82
C GLU A 374 -20.62 -0.18 -14.23
N LYS A 375 -21.17 -0.66 -15.34
CA LYS A 375 -22.52 -0.30 -15.85
C LYS A 375 -23.60 -1.27 -15.39
N LEU A 376 -23.21 -2.44 -14.90
CA LEU A 376 -24.13 -3.48 -14.50
C LEU A 376 -24.80 -3.14 -13.16
N SER A 377 -26.10 -3.42 -13.06
CA SER A 377 -26.82 -3.28 -11.80
C SER A 377 -26.48 -4.43 -10.85
N HIS A 378 -26.31 -4.14 -9.56
CA HIS A 378 -26.01 -5.15 -8.54
C HIS A 378 -27.10 -6.24 -8.46
N ASN A 379 -28.37 -5.85 -8.55
CA ASN A 379 -29.50 -6.78 -8.57
C ASN A 379 -29.41 -7.78 -9.73
N TRP A 380 -28.94 -7.33 -10.90
CA TRP A 380 -28.75 -8.22 -12.04
C TRP A 380 -27.54 -9.13 -11.85
N ILE A 381 -26.39 -8.59 -11.39
CA ILE A 381 -25.17 -9.37 -11.14
C ILE A 381 -25.41 -10.50 -10.14
N ARG A 382 -26.23 -10.27 -9.10
CA ARG A 382 -26.58 -11.28 -8.08
C ARG A 382 -27.23 -12.55 -8.63
N ASN A 383 -27.84 -12.47 -9.82
CA ASN A 383 -28.50 -13.60 -10.46
C ASN A 383 -27.86 -14.02 -11.79
N ASN A 384 -26.81 -13.33 -12.21
CA ASN A 384 -26.16 -13.52 -13.50
C ASN A 384 -24.66 -13.32 -13.33
N LEU A 385 -23.98 -14.27 -12.68
CA LEU A 385 -22.52 -14.24 -12.65
C LEU A 385 -21.97 -14.63 -14.02
N SER A 386 -20.89 -13.98 -14.42
CA SER A 386 -20.08 -14.45 -15.54
C SER A 386 -18.98 -15.39 -15.05
N VAL A 387 -18.45 -16.23 -15.94
CA VAL A 387 -17.26 -17.03 -15.65
C VAL A 387 -16.11 -16.14 -15.19
N GLU A 388 -15.84 -15.02 -15.88
CA GLU A 388 -14.79 -14.07 -15.48
C GLU A 388 -14.99 -13.52 -14.04
N SER A 389 -16.25 -13.37 -13.61
CA SER A 389 -16.57 -12.87 -12.27
C SER A 389 -16.39 -13.94 -11.21
N ALA A 390 -16.68 -15.20 -11.52
CA ALA A 390 -16.37 -16.32 -10.65
C ALA A 390 -14.84 -16.43 -10.44
N ILE A 391 -14.04 -16.19 -11.48
CA ILE A 391 -12.57 -16.08 -11.37
C ILE A 391 -12.19 -14.96 -10.40
N LEU A 392 -12.79 -13.76 -10.51
CA LEU A 392 -12.52 -12.67 -9.56
C LEU A 392 -12.91 -13.01 -8.12
N LEU A 393 -14.01 -13.73 -7.90
CA LEU A 393 -14.40 -14.20 -6.57
C LEU A 393 -13.38 -15.20 -6.02
N TYR A 394 -12.83 -16.07 -6.87
CA TYR A 394 -11.78 -17.00 -6.45
C TYR A 394 -10.50 -16.25 -6.04
N VAL A 395 -10.08 -15.27 -6.86
CA VAL A 395 -8.95 -14.38 -6.55
C VAL A 395 -9.15 -13.67 -5.21
N ALA A 396 -10.34 -13.10 -4.99
CA ALA A 396 -10.65 -12.41 -3.74
C ALA A 396 -10.63 -13.36 -2.54
N SER A 397 -11.14 -14.58 -2.71
CA SER A 397 -11.19 -15.59 -1.63
C SER A 397 -9.78 -15.97 -1.18
N ILE A 398 -8.90 -16.38 -2.10
CA ILE A 398 -7.52 -16.75 -1.77
C ILE A 398 -6.76 -15.54 -1.24
N TRP A 399 -6.97 -14.34 -1.79
CA TRP A 399 -6.37 -13.13 -1.25
C TRP A 399 -6.78 -12.87 0.21
N ILE A 400 -8.07 -12.99 0.54
CA ILE A 400 -8.58 -12.80 1.90
C ILE A 400 -7.92 -13.81 2.84
N LEU A 401 -7.85 -15.08 2.46
CA LEU A 401 -7.23 -16.12 3.29
C LEU A 401 -5.74 -15.83 3.51
N LEU A 402 -4.96 -15.62 2.45
CA LEU A 402 -3.53 -15.36 2.58
C LEU A 402 -3.25 -14.07 3.36
N ALA A 403 -3.98 -12.98 3.10
CA ALA A 403 -3.82 -11.73 3.84
C ALA A 403 -4.20 -11.86 5.33
N SER A 404 -5.10 -12.79 5.64
CA SER A 404 -5.60 -13.04 6.99
C SER A 404 -4.71 -13.95 7.81
N PHE A 405 -3.96 -14.87 7.20
CA PHE A 405 -3.16 -15.88 7.90
C PHE A 405 -1.65 -15.65 7.86
N THR A 406 -1.15 -14.77 6.98
CA THR A 406 0.31 -14.58 6.79
C THR A 406 0.84 -13.25 7.33
N ALA A 407 -0.06 -12.36 7.76
CA ALA A 407 0.25 -10.95 8.02
C ALA A 407 0.93 -10.22 6.85
N GLY A 408 0.88 -10.73 5.61
CA GLY A 408 1.67 -10.20 4.49
C GLY A 408 1.40 -8.73 4.16
N ARG A 409 2.45 -7.97 3.79
CA ARG A 409 2.27 -6.63 3.21
C ARG A 409 1.62 -6.77 1.83
N ARG A 410 0.82 -5.78 1.41
CA ARG A 410 0.22 -5.71 0.05
C ARG A 410 1.23 -6.09 -1.02
N GLN A 411 2.40 -5.44 -1.04
CA GLN A 411 3.41 -5.67 -2.08
C GLN A 411 3.88 -7.13 -2.07
N SER A 412 4.20 -7.68 -0.91
CA SER A 412 4.66 -9.07 -0.76
C SER A 412 3.63 -10.09 -1.22
N LEU A 413 2.35 -9.87 -0.89
CA LEU A 413 1.25 -10.72 -1.37
C LEU A 413 1.04 -10.57 -2.88
N ASN A 414 1.11 -9.34 -3.40
CA ASN A 414 1.03 -9.06 -4.83
C ASN A 414 2.15 -9.77 -5.61
N THR A 415 3.35 -9.89 -5.03
CA THR A 415 4.53 -10.48 -5.69
C THR A 415 4.83 -11.91 -5.25
N LEU A 416 3.87 -12.62 -4.66
CA LEU A 416 4.00 -14.05 -4.38
C LEU A 416 4.30 -14.81 -5.67
N LYS A 417 5.35 -15.63 -5.65
CA LYS A 417 5.68 -16.54 -6.75
C LYS A 417 4.69 -17.70 -6.80
N ARG A 418 4.56 -18.35 -7.97
CA ARG A 418 3.64 -19.49 -8.16
C ARG A 418 3.95 -20.64 -7.20
N ASN A 419 5.23 -20.94 -7.02
CA ASN A 419 5.75 -21.99 -6.16
C ASN A 419 5.94 -21.58 -4.69
N CYS A 420 5.24 -20.54 -4.21
CA CYS A 420 5.47 -20.00 -2.87
C CYS A 420 5.04 -20.92 -1.71
N PHE A 421 4.37 -22.03 -1.97
CA PHE A 421 3.92 -22.97 -0.95
C PHE A 421 4.96 -24.09 -0.76
N HIS A 422 5.51 -24.23 0.44
CA HIS A 422 6.52 -25.23 0.74
C HIS A 422 6.16 -26.08 1.95
N LEU A 423 6.57 -27.35 1.92
CA LEU A 423 6.65 -28.17 3.11
C LEU A 423 8.02 -27.94 3.74
N SER A 424 8.05 -27.50 5.00
CA SER A 424 9.28 -27.29 5.73
C SER A 424 10.00 -28.63 5.92
N PRO A 425 11.28 -28.74 5.50
CA PRO A 425 12.04 -29.98 5.67
C PRO A 425 12.47 -30.21 7.13
N ILE A 426 12.30 -29.21 8.00
CA ILE A 426 12.75 -29.25 9.40
C ILE A 426 11.71 -29.91 10.29
N ASP A 427 10.46 -29.47 10.20
CA ASP A 427 9.36 -29.85 11.09
C ASP A 427 8.16 -30.47 10.35
N GLY A 428 8.19 -30.51 9.01
CA GLY A 428 7.09 -31.02 8.20
C GLY A 428 5.85 -30.12 8.22
N LEU A 429 5.96 -28.88 8.70
CA LEU A 429 4.87 -27.91 8.67
C LEU A 429 4.79 -27.19 7.32
N PHE A 430 3.66 -26.55 7.07
CA PHE A 430 3.38 -25.88 5.80
C PHE A 430 3.74 -24.39 5.89
N ASP A 431 4.56 -23.93 4.96
CA ASP A 431 5.03 -22.56 4.88
C ASP A 431 4.60 -21.89 3.59
N ILE A 432 4.50 -20.56 3.65
CA ILE A 432 4.51 -19.69 2.50
C ILE A 432 5.81 -18.86 2.46
N THR A 433 6.44 -18.82 1.29
CA THR A 433 7.63 -18.01 1.04
C THR A 433 7.24 -16.62 0.52
N LEU A 434 7.50 -15.60 1.33
CA LEU A 434 7.31 -14.20 0.99
C LEU A 434 8.65 -13.56 0.59
N ARG A 435 8.68 -12.86 -0.54
CA ARG A 435 9.82 -12.00 -0.90
C ARG A 435 9.65 -10.63 -0.25
N ILE A 436 10.54 -10.30 0.68
CA ILE A 436 10.52 -9.02 1.40
C ILE A 436 11.87 -8.32 1.28
N PRO A 437 11.94 -6.98 1.35
CA PRO A 437 13.23 -6.30 1.44
C PRO A 437 13.99 -6.74 2.71
N LYS A 438 15.29 -7.04 2.60
CA LYS A 438 16.19 -7.43 3.73
C LYS A 438 16.06 -6.52 4.95
N SER A 439 15.90 -5.22 4.68
CA SER A 439 15.43 -4.22 5.63
C SER A 439 14.46 -3.30 4.90
N SER A 440 13.66 -2.51 5.64
CA SER A 440 12.83 -1.47 5.02
C SER A 440 13.62 -0.54 4.10
N GLU A 441 14.94 -0.47 4.24
CA GLU A 441 15.81 0.46 3.53
C GLU A 441 16.74 -0.23 2.54
N ARG A 442 16.44 -1.41 1.99
CA ARG A 442 17.27 -1.99 0.91
C ARG A 442 16.46 -2.34 -0.35
N LEU A 443 17.16 -2.37 -1.49
CA LEU A 443 16.63 -2.79 -2.79
C LEU A 443 16.54 -4.31 -2.91
N GLU A 444 17.48 -5.03 -2.27
CA GLU A 444 17.57 -6.49 -2.30
C GLU A 444 16.39 -7.14 -1.58
N LEU A 445 15.80 -8.14 -2.25
CA LEU A 445 14.74 -8.98 -1.72
C LEU A 445 15.34 -10.24 -1.13
N GLU A 446 14.77 -10.67 -0.02
CA GLU A 446 15.06 -11.93 0.64
C GLU A 446 13.78 -12.74 0.74
N ASP A 447 13.97 -14.04 0.61
CA ASP A 447 12.91 -15.02 0.74
C ASP A 447 12.76 -15.36 2.22
N VAL A 448 11.52 -15.27 2.70
CA VAL A 448 11.21 -15.42 4.11
C VAL A 448 10.01 -16.34 4.26
N HIS A 449 10.20 -17.40 5.04
CA HIS A 449 9.19 -18.43 5.28
C HIS A 449 8.26 -18.02 6.42
N ARG A 450 6.96 -18.25 6.24
CA ARG A 450 5.92 -18.01 7.24
C ARG A 450 5.00 -19.22 7.32
N PRO A 451 4.73 -19.75 8.53
CA PRO A 451 3.85 -20.89 8.66
C PRO A 451 2.42 -20.50 8.30
N ILE A 452 1.73 -21.43 7.67
CA ILE A 452 0.31 -21.33 7.32
C ILE A 452 -0.40 -22.63 7.71
N PRO A 453 -1.71 -22.59 7.98
CA PRO A 453 -2.47 -23.81 8.20
C PRO A 453 -2.45 -24.72 6.97
N ASP A 454 -2.47 -26.03 7.20
CA ASP A 454 -2.56 -27.09 6.19
C ASP A 454 -3.68 -26.82 5.16
N LEU A 455 -4.86 -26.43 5.62
CA LEU A 455 -5.98 -26.14 4.76
C LEU A 455 -5.72 -24.96 3.82
N ILE A 456 -5.00 -23.94 4.31
CA ILE A 456 -4.64 -22.77 3.50
C ILE A 456 -3.57 -23.12 2.48
N PHE A 457 -2.65 -24.03 2.83
CA PHE A 457 -1.67 -24.59 1.93
C PHE A 457 -2.33 -25.36 0.78
N ASP A 458 -3.23 -26.30 1.08
CA ASP A 458 -3.95 -27.10 0.07
C ASP A 458 -4.77 -26.22 -0.88
N TYR A 459 -5.49 -25.25 -0.33
CA TYR A 459 -6.26 -24.27 -1.09
C TYR A 459 -5.37 -23.36 -1.95
N GLY A 460 -4.19 -23.02 -1.45
CA GLY A 460 -3.16 -22.31 -2.18
C GLY A 460 -2.63 -23.10 -3.37
N LEU A 461 -2.35 -24.39 -3.19
CA LEU A 461 -1.90 -25.29 -4.25
C LEU A 461 -2.98 -25.49 -5.33
N GLU A 462 -4.24 -25.68 -4.93
CA GLU A 462 -5.35 -25.75 -5.89
C GLU A 462 -5.37 -24.47 -6.74
N PHE A 463 -5.37 -23.31 -6.08
CA PHE A 463 -5.42 -22.03 -6.78
C PHE A 463 -4.19 -21.84 -7.68
N SER A 464 -3.02 -22.32 -7.25
CA SER A 464 -1.80 -22.33 -8.05
C SER A 464 -2.03 -23.06 -9.38
N LEU A 465 -2.56 -24.29 -9.34
CA LEU A 465 -2.91 -25.09 -10.51
C LEU A 465 -3.97 -24.42 -11.38
N PHE A 466 -4.99 -23.81 -10.76
CA PHE A 466 -6.03 -23.08 -11.46
C PHE A 466 -5.47 -21.94 -12.32
N VAL A 467 -4.55 -21.14 -11.80
CA VAL A 467 -3.97 -20.05 -12.59
C VAL A 467 -2.99 -20.58 -13.63
N THR A 468 -2.24 -21.66 -13.34
CA THR A 468 -1.41 -22.33 -14.36
C THR A 468 -2.26 -22.72 -15.58
N GLN A 469 -3.43 -23.32 -15.38
CA GLN A 469 -4.34 -23.66 -16.48
C GLN A 469 -4.83 -22.43 -17.26
N LEU A 470 -5.06 -21.29 -16.60
CA LEU A 470 -5.41 -20.05 -17.29
C LEU A 470 -4.28 -19.50 -18.15
N GLU A 471 -3.02 -19.70 -17.74
CA GLU A 471 -1.84 -19.29 -18.50
C GLU A 471 -1.58 -20.24 -19.67
N GLU A 472 -1.71 -21.56 -19.44
CA GLU A 472 -1.65 -22.59 -20.48
C GLU A 472 -2.72 -22.38 -21.55
N ARG A 473 -3.95 -21.97 -21.17
CA ARG A 473 -5.03 -21.61 -22.11
C ARG A 473 -4.63 -20.52 -23.08
N GLN A 474 -3.68 -19.67 -22.69
CA GLN A 474 -3.19 -18.59 -23.54
C GLN A 474 -1.93 -18.98 -24.33
N GLY A 475 -1.52 -20.25 -24.27
CA GLY A 475 -0.34 -20.78 -24.94
C GLY A 475 0.97 -20.40 -24.25
N TYR A 476 0.94 -20.05 -22.96
CA TYR A 476 2.15 -19.74 -22.19
C TYR A 476 2.79 -21.01 -21.64
N VAL A 477 4.12 -21.05 -21.75
CA VAL A 477 4.99 -22.05 -21.12
C VAL A 477 5.99 -21.27 -20.28
N PHE A 478 6.15 -21.64 -19.02
CA PHE A 478 6.91 -20.85 -18.05
C PHE A 478 7.54 -21.74 -16.99
N ASN A 479 8.58 -21.21 -16.34
CA ASN A 479 9.04 -21.71 -15.06
C ASN A 479 8.19 -21.07 -13.95
N GLU A 480 7.76 -21.85 -12.96
CA GLU A 480 6.99 -21.35 -11.81
C GLU A 480 7.74 -20.27 -11.02
N ASP A 481 9.08 -20.30 -11.03
CA ASP A 481 9.94 -19.28 -10.42
C ASP A 481 9.79 -17.89 -11.07
N ASP A 482 9.36 -17.84 -12.34
CA ASP A 482 9.29 -16.60 -13.12
C ASP A 482 7.92 -15.93 -13.06
N VAL A 483 6.90 -16.65 -12.60
CA VAL A 483 5.50 -16.21 -12.60
C VAL A 483 4.95 -16.02 -11.18
N TYR A 484 3.77 -15.41 -11.09
CA TYR A 484 3.19 -14.97 -9.83
C TYR A 484 1.91 -15.73 -9.52
N LEU A 485 1.70 -16.07 -8.24
CA LEU A 485 0.46 -16.70 -7.77
C LEU A 485 -0.75 -15.87 -8.21
N PHE A 486 -0.67 -14.56 -7.99
CA PHE A 486 -1.60 -13.57 -8.51
C PHE A 486 -1.02 -12.91 -9.78
N GLY A 487 -0.93 -13.64 -10.89
CA GLY A 487 -0.47 -13.12 -12.18
C GLY A 487 -1.48 -12.21 -12.89
N LYS A 488 -1.02 -11.37 -13.82
CA LYS A 488 -1.90 -10.49 -14.64
C LYS A 488 -2.95 -11.25 -15.46
N VAL A 489 -2.73 -12.54 -15.73
CA VAL A 489 -3.68 -13.44 -16.40
C VAL A 489 -5.06 -13.44 -15.73
N LEU A 490 -5.10 -13.19 -14.42
CA LEU A 490 -6.32 -13.14 -13.59
C LEU A 490 -7.14 -11.86 -13.76
N SER A 491 -6.66 -10.86 -14.52
CA SER A 491 -7.47 -9.68 -14.81
C SER A 491 -8.62 -10.06 -15.74
N LEU A 492 -9.83 -9.49 -15.56
CA LEU A 492 -11.03 -9.85 -16.33
C LEU A 492 -10.74 -9.99 -17.84
N HIS A 493 -10.21 -8.92 -18.45
CA HIS A 493 -9.88 -8.88 -19.88
C HIS A 493 -8.79 -9.88 -20.29
N SER A 494 -7.85 -10.20 -19.40
CA SER A 494 -6.83 -11.22 -19.66
C SER A 494 -7.39 -12.62 -19.54
N SER A 495 -8.25 -12.90 -18.55
CA SER A 495 -8.89 -14.22 -18.38
C SER A 495 -9.81 -14.55 -19.56
N SER A 496 -10.39 -13.51 -20.15
CA SER A 496 -11.10 -13.55 -21.43
C SER A 496 -10.22 -13.14 -22.62
N SER A 497 -8.92 -13.37 -22.59
CA SER A 497 -8.11 -13.37 -23.81
C SER A 497 -8.06 -14.78 -24.41
N PHE A 498 -8.06 -14.89 -25.74
CA PHE A 498 -8.15 -16.15 -26.48
C PHE A 498 -6.96 -16.26 -27.43
N ASN A 499 -6.00 -17.13 -27.12
CA ASN A 499 -4.71 -17.20 -27.84
C ASN A 499 -4.44 -18.62 -28.39
N HIS A 500 -5.40 -19.23 -29.09
CA HIS A 500 -5.16 -20.46 -29.87
C HIS A 500 -4.47 -20.20 -31.22
N ALA A 501 -4.30 -18.94 -31.63
CA ALA A 501 -3.65 -18.57 -32.87
C ALA A 501 -2.12 -18.71 -32.73
N ASN A 502 -1.61 -19.93 -32.87
CA ASN A 502 -0.19 -20.21 -33.02
C ASN A 502 0.39 -19.45 -34.24
N TYR A 503 1.33 -18.53 -33.97
CA TYR A 503 2.65 -18.33 -34.62
C TYR A 503 3.12 -16.86 -34.73
N TYR A 504 2.26 -15.85 -34.62
CA TYR A 504 2.66 -14.47 -34.96
C TYR A 504 2.23 -13.37 -33.98
N ILE A 505 1.61 -13.71 -32.85
CA ILE A 505 1.41 -12.70 -31.81
C ILE A 505 2.71 -12.62 -31.02
N GLU A 506 3.38 -11.48 -31.02
CA GLU A 506 4.49 -11.20 -30.11
C GLU A 506 4.08 -11.66 -28.72
N LYS A 507 4.75 -12.71 -28.21
CA LYS A 507 4.54 -13.19 -26.84
C LYS A 507 4.94 -12.06 -25.90
N SER A 508 4.00 -11.19 -25.56
CA SER A 508 4.23 -10.23 -24.50
C SER A 508 4.37 -11.01 -23.21
N ASP A 509 5.45 -10.79 -22.47
CA ASP A 509 5.67 -11.40 -21.15
C ASP A 509 4.73 -10.79 -20.09
N PHE A 510 3.52 -10.38 -20.47
CA PHE A 510 2.61 -9.71 -19.56
C PHE A 510 2.24 -10.63 -18.38
N TYR A 511 2.19 -11.95 -18.61
CA TYR A 511 1.90 -12.99 -17.60
C TYR A 511 3.01 -13.06 -16.54
N LYS A 512 4.26 -12.69 -16.88
CA LYS A 512 5.39 -12.55 -15.94
C LYS A 512 5.30 -11.29 -15.07
N PHE A 513 4.11 -10.70 -14.91
CA PHE A 513 3.89 -9.58 -14.02
C PHE A 513 2.72 -9.87 -13.08
N PRO A 514 2.80 -9.37 -11.83
CA PRO A 514 1.74 -9.55 -10.87
C PRO A 514 0.52 -8.73 -11.23
N LEU A 515 -0.64 -9.23 -10.80
CA LEU A 515 -1.92 -8.56 -10.86
C LEU A 515 -1.83 -7.23 -10.11
N SER A 516 -2.41 -6.18 -10.70
CA SER A 516 -2.38 -4.86 -10.06
C SER A 516 -3.19 -4.88 -8.77
N GLY A 517 -2.70 -4.20 -7.73
CA GLY A 517 -3.44 -4.11 -6.47
C GLY A 517 -4.79 -3.39 -6.60
N ASP A 518 -5.00 -2.60 -7.66
CA ASP A 518 -6.31 -2.00 -7.95
C ASP A 518 -7.32 -3.05 -8.44
N THR A 519 -6.87 -4.02 -9.23
CA THR A 519 -7.71 -5.17 -9.64
C THR A 519 -8.03 -6.06 -8.44
N ILE A 520 -7.06 -6.29 -7.55
CA ILE A 520 -7.29 -7.01 -6.30
C ILE A 520 -8.29 -6.26 -5.41
N TYR A 521 -8.14 -4.94 -5.23
CA TYR A 521 -9.09 -4.15 -4.46
C TYR A 521 -10.50 -4.16 -5.08
N LYS A 522 -10.60 -4.15 -6.42
CA LYS A 522 -11.86 -4.40 -7.13
C LYS A 522 -12.45 -5.76 -6.79
N ALA A 523 -11.66 -6.84 -6.84
CA ALA A 523 -12.10 -8.19 -6.50
C ALA A 523 -12.60 -8.27 -5.04
N LEU A 524 -11.87 -7.65 -4.10
CA LEU A 524 -12.29 -7.55 -2.70
C LEU A 524 -13.62 -6.80 -2.53
N CYS A 525 -13.79 -5.66 -3.23
CA CYS A 525 -15.04 -4.91 -3.15
C CYS A 525 -16.22 -5.73 -3.68
N PHE A 526 -16.03 -6.36 -4.84
CA PHE A 526 -17.02 -7.23 -5.45
C PHE A 526 -17.37 -8.43 -4.54
N PHE A 527 -16.36 -9.03 -3.91
CA PHE A 527 -16.56 -10.13 -2.96
C PHE A 527 -17.39 -9.72 -1.74
N GLN A 528 -17.19 -8.51 -1.19
CA GLN A 528 -18.02 -8.04 -0.07
C GLN A 528 -19.49 -7.85 -0.44
N ASP A 529 -19.77 -7.41 -1.67
CA ASP A 529 -21.15 -7.27 -2.18
C ASP A 529 -21.77 -8.64 -2.50
N TRP A 530 -21.01 -9.54 -3.15
CA TRP A 530 -21.44 -10.92 -3.44
C TRP A 530 -21.75 -11.71 -2.17
N SER A 531 -20.81 -11.74 -1.21
CA SER A 531 -20.94 -12.46 0.07
C SER A 531 -21.95 -11.84 1.02
N GLN A 532 -22.55 -10.71 0.66
CA GLN A 532 -23.51 -9.99 1.50
C GLN A 532 -22.98 -9.71 2.92
N SER A 533 -21.68 -9.36 3.02
CA SER A 533 -21.04 -8.82 4.22
C SER A 533 -21.95 -7.88 5.05
N PRO A 534 -22.00 -8.01 6.38
CA PRO A 534 -22.95 -7.24 7.20
C PRO A 534 -22.82 -5.72 6.99
N LEU A 535 -23.97 -5.03 7.10
CA LEU A 535 -24.03 -3.58 7.03
C LEU A 535 -23.83 -2.96 8.40
N ILE A 536 -23.11 -1.84 8.45
CA ILE A 536 -22.92 -0.98 9.61
C ILE A 536 -23.56 0.36 9.27
N GLN A 537 -24.67 0.71 9.95
CA GLN A 537 -25.41 1.95 9.71
C GLN A 537 -25.75 2.15 8.21
N ASN A 538 -26.31 1.11 7.55
CA ASN A 538 -26.63 1.09 6.12
C ASN A 538 -25.44 1.27 5.15
N LYS A 539 -24.20 1.17 5.66
CA LYS A 539 -22.96 1.16 4.87
C LYS A 539 -22.33 -0.21 4.92
N ARG A 540 -21.55 -0.59 3.91
CA ARG A 540 -20.81 -1.85 3.88
C ARG A 540 -19.33 -1.58 4.07
N TRP A 541 -18.66 -2.43 4.83
CA TRP A 541 -17.21 -2.34 4.99
C TRP A 541 -16.52 -2.94 3.76
N TYR A 542 -15.81 -2.12 2.98
CA TYR A 542 -14.99 -2.59 1.86
C TYR A 542 -13.53 -2.57 2.26
N PRO A 543 -12.95 -3.72 2.67
CA PRO A 543 -11.66 -3.74 3.33
C PRO A 543 -10.53 -3.39 2.35
N ALA A 544 -9.71 -2.41 2.73
CA ALA A 544 -8.44 -2.17 2.08
C ALA A 544 -7.44 -3.27 2.45
N GLN A 545 -6.49 -3.55 1.55
CA GLN A 545 -5.54 -4.67 1.70
C GLN A 545 -4.72 -4.62 3.01
N HIS A 546 -4.44 -3.44 3.55
CA HIS A 546 -3.69 -3.28 4.81
C HIS A 546 -4.51 -3.61 6.07
N GLN A 547 -5.84 -3.66 5.97
CA GLN A 547 -6.71 -3.84 7.14
C GLN A 547 -6.74 -5.30 7.61
N PHE A 548 -6.60 -6.28 6.70
CA PHE A 548 -6.44 -7.70 7.09
C PHE A 548 -5.11 -7.93 7.82
N ARG A 549 -4.02 -7.30 7.37
CA ARG A 549 -2.74 -7.34 8.09
C ARG A 549 -2.84 -6.72 9.49
N ARG A 550 -3.56 -5.59 9.63
CA ARG A 550 -3.80 -4.98 10.95
C ARG A 550 -4.65 -5.90 11.83
N LEU A 551 -5.71 -6.49 11.27
CA LEU A 551 -6.55 -7.45 11.97
C LEU A 551 -5.72 -8.64 12.49
N PHE A 552 -4.86 -9.24 11.66
CA PHE A 552 -3.96 -10.31 12.11
C PHE A 552 -3.12 -9.86 13.31
N ALA A 553 -2.50 -8.68 13.23
CA ALA A 553 -1.66 -8.18 14.32
C ALA A 553 -2.44 -8.00 15.62
N VAL A 554 -3.65 -7.44 15.51
CA VAL A 554 -4.56 -7.30 16.65
C VAL A 554 -4.93 -8.68 17.22
N LEU A 555 -5.47 -9.58 16.40
CA LEU A 555 -5.92 -10.90 16.86
C LEU A 555 -4.77 -11.71 17.47
N TYR A 556 -3.62 -11.75 16.80
CA TYR A 556 -2.44 -12.48 17.28
C TYR A 556 -1.98 -11.95 18.64
N PHE A 557 -1.90 -10.63 18.79
CA PHE A 557 -1.51 -10.01 20.05
C PHE A 557 -2.50 -10.35 21.18
N ASN A 558 -3.81 -10.26 20.91
CA ASN A 558 -4.85 -10.62 21.87
C ASN A 558 -4.82 -12.09 22.30
N PHE A 559 -4.60 -13.01 21.35
CA PHE A 559 -4.62 -14.44 21.64
C PHE A 559 -3.31 -15.00 22.19
N SER A 560 -2.25 -14.17 22.29
CA SER A 560 -0.93 -14.60 22.77
C SER A 560 -0.59 -14.08 24.17
N ASP A 561 -1.56 -13.51 24.91
CA ASP A 561 -1.43 -13.01 26.28
C ASP A 561 -0.13 -12.17 26.49
N ASP A 562 0.09 -11.17 25.62
CA ASP A 562 1.26 -10.26 25.58
C ASP A 562 2.65 -10.91 25.35
N LYS A 563 2.74 -12.25 25.28
CA LYS A 563 4.02 -12.96 25.07
C LYS A 563 4.42 -13.05 23.60
N GLY A 564 3.46 -12.89 22.68
CA GLY A 564 3.67 -13.08 21.24
C GLY A 564 4.23 -11.89 20.46
N LEU A 565 4.68 -10.81 21.10
CA LEU A 565 5.03 -9.57 20.38
C LEU A 565 6.28 -9.73 19.49
N GLU A 566 7.24 -10.56 19.91
CA GLU A 566 8.46 -10.83 19.14
C GLU A 566 8.15 -11.69 17.91
N GLU A 567 7.34 -12.73 18.09
CA GLU A 567 6.83 -13.60 17.04
C GLU A 567 5.96 -12.81 16.06
N LEU A 568 5.09 -11.93 16.57
CA LEU A 568 4.30 -11.04 15.75
C LEU A 568 5.19 -10.08 14.96
N SER A 569 6.24 -9.53 15.59
CA SER A 569 7.20 -8.67 14.91
C SER A 569 7.93 -9.41 13.78
N TRP A 570 8.28 -10.68 14.03
CA TRP A 570 8.80 -11.58 13.02
C TRP A 570 7.76 -11.79 11.90
N PHE A 571 6.53 -12.23 12.18
CA PHE A 571 5.46 -12.38 11.19
C PHE A 571 5.30 -11.12 10.32
N MET A 572 5.31 -9.96 10.95
CA MET A 572 5.15 -8.67 10.30
C MET A 572 6.41 -8.19 9.56
N GLY A 573 7.60 -8.71 9.86
CA GLY A 573 8.86 -8.22 9.31
C GLY A 573 9.11 -6.76 9.70
N HIS A 574 8.87 -6.44 10.97
CA HIS A 574 9.18 -5.13 11.56
C HIS A 574 10.56 -5.14 12.21
N SER A 575 11.30 -4.04 12.04
CA SER A 575 12.63 -3.88 12.63
C SER A 575 12.58 -3.40 14.09
N SER A 576 11.43 -2.93 14.56
CA SER A 576 11.22 -2.53 15.96
C SER A 576 9.90 -3.08 16.50
N LEU A 577 9.93 -3.51 17.76
CA LEU A 577 8.73 -3.97 18.49
C LEU A 577 7.73 -2.83 18.69
N GLU A 578 8.19 -1.58 18.77
CA GLU A 578 7.34 -0.38 18.82
C GLU A 578 6.46 -0.25 17.58
N GLN A 579 7.01 -0.53 16.39
CA GLN A 579 6.23 -0.55 15.16
C GLN A 579 5.17 -1.64 15.20
N THR A 580 5.52 -2.84 15.68
CA THR A 580 4.60 -3.98 15.85
C THR A 580 3.48 -3.65 16.83
N PHE A 581 3.84 -3.09 17.98
CA PHE A 581 2.91 -2.64 19.01
C PHE A 581 1.95 -1.58 18.45
N HIS A 582 2.43 -0.57 17.74
CA HIS A 582 1.56 0.45 17.14
C HIS A 582 0.49 -0.13 16.19
N TYR A 583 0.80 -1.24 15.51
CA TYR A 583 -0.14 -1.96 14.64
C TYR A 583 -1.17 -2.77 15.43
N ALA A 584 -0.75 -3.47 16.48
CA ALA A 584 -1.59 -4.29 17.35
C ALA A 584 -2.44 -3.44 18.32
N GLU A 585 -1.96 -2.25 18.68
CA GLU A 585 -2.63 -1.32 19.57
C GLU A 585 -3.91 -0.78 18.92
N ILE A 586 -5.05 -1.20 19.48
CA ILE A 586 -6.36 -0.60 19.24
C ILE A 586 -6.46 0.66 20.12
N SER A 587 -7.00 1.76 19.61
CA SER A 587 -7.33 2.90 20.48
C SER A 587 -8.24 2.39 21.62
N PRO A 588 -7.99 2.76 22.88
CA PRO A 588 -8.66 2.17 24.02
C PRO A 588 -10.18 2.39 23.93
N SER A 589 -10.92 1.31 23.74
CA SER A 589 -12.33 1.19 24.14
C SER A 589 -12.40 0.43 25.45
N ASP A 590 -13.52 0.53 26.17
CA ASP A 590 -13.71 0.06 27.56
C ASP A 590 -13.25 -1.39 27.81
N GLU A 591 -13.33 -2.28 26.81
CA GLU A 591 -12.86 -3.68 26.87
C GLU A 591 -11.34 -3.84 27.05
N TRP A 592 -10.53 -2.87 26.64
CA TRP A 592 -9.06 -2.93 26.77
C TRP A 592 -8.53 -2.34 28.07
N LEU A 593 -9.27 -1.39 28.64
CA LEU A 593 -9.08 -0.98 30.03
C LEU A 593 -9.33 -2.17 30.95
N GLU A 594 -10.32 -2.99 30.62
CA GLU A 594 -10.61 -4.24 31.32
C GLU A 594 -9.48 -5.28 31.17
N GLU A 595 -8.86 -5.41 29.98
CA GLU A 595 -7.72 -6.33 29.81
C GLU A 595 -6.44 -5.83 30.52
N ALA A 596 -6.18 -4.51 30.53
CA ALA A 596 -5.08 -3.95 31.33
C ALA A 596 -5.28 -4.19 32.83
N GLU A 597 -6.53 -4.10 33.30
CA GLU A 597 -6.90 -4.46 34.68
C GLU A 597 -6.71 -5.95 34.96
N ILE A 598 -7.11 -6.82 34.03
CA ILE A 598 -6.90 -8.27 34.12
C ILE A 598 -5.39 -8.59 34.13
N ALA A 599 -4.59 -7.94 33.30
CA ALA A 599 -3.13 -8.11 33.27
C ALA A 599 -2.48 -7.66 34.59
N ILE A 600 -2.87 -6.50 35.14
CA ILE A 600 -2.41 -6.05 36.46
C ILE A 600 -2.83 -7.05 37.55
N ALA A 601 -4.06 -7.55 37.50
CA ALA A 601 -4.57 -8.50 38.48
C ALA A 601 -3.88 -9.87 38.39
N ARG A 602 -3.55 -10.34 37.19
CA ARG A 602 -2.78 -11.58 36.94
C ARG A 602 -1.31 -11.45 37.35
N ILE A 603 -0.65 -10.34 36.99
CA ILE A 603 0.76 -10.10 37.37
C ILE A 603 0.85 -9.85 38.87
N GLY A 604 -0.07 -9.05 39.41
CA GLY A 604 -0.17 -8.73 40.83
C GLY A 604 -0.54 -9.94 41.68
N SER A 605 -1.31 -10.91 41.19
CA SER A 605 -1.60 -12.13 41.92
C SER A 605 -0.45 -13.14 41.94
N SER A 606 0.52 -13.00 41.03
CA SER A 606 1.75 -13.79 41.05
C SER A 606 2.66 -13.34 42.20
N LEU A 607 2.84 -14.20 43.21
CA LEU A 607 3.66 -13.91 44.40
C LEU A 607 5.14 -13.62 44.07
N HIS A 608 5.65 -14.13 42.94
CA HIS A 608 7.06 -14.07 42.56
C HIS A 608 7.40 -13.07 41.45
N LYS A 609 6.41 -12.38 40.87
CA LYS A 609 6.66 -11.35 39.83
C LYS A 609 6.57 -9.95 40.41
N GLN A 610 7.56 -9.12 40.08
CA GLN A 610 7.55 -7.71 40.41
C GLN A 610 6.72 -6.95 39.37
N LEU A 611 5.63 -6.32 39.82
CA LEU A 611 4.82 -5.44 38.97
C LEU A 611 5.55 -4.11 38.80
N GLN A 612 5.83 -3.73 37.55
CA GLN A 612 6.34 -2.40 37.22
C GLN A 612 5.13 -1.48 37.01
N ALA A 613 4.83 -0.63 38.00
CA ALA A 613 3.71 0.28 37.92
C ALA A 613 3.95 1.58 38.69
N ASP A 614 3.08 2.57 38.49
CA ASP A 614 3.06 3.77 39.30
C ASP A 614 2.72 3.47 40.77
N GLU A 615 2.90 4.47 41.62
CA GLU A 615 2.71 4.34 43.07
C GLU A 615 1.28 3.89 43.42
N ALA A 616 0.27 4.42 42.72
CA ALA A 616 -1.13 4.12 42.98
C ALA A 616 -1.50 2.66 42.67
N ILE A 617 -1.05 2.12 41.53
CA ILE A 617 -1.28 0.72 41.17
C ILE A 617 -0.48 -0.20 42.10
N THR A 618 0.75 0.17 42.44
CA THR A 618 1.61 -0.59 43.36
C THR A 618 0.99 -0.70 44.76
N GLU A 619 0.40 0.38 45.27
CA GLU A 619 -0.33 0.39 46.53
C GLU A 619 -1.55 -0.54 46.51
N ILE A 620 -2.35 -0.51 45.44
CA ILE A 620 -3.52 -1.37 45.29
C ILE A 620 -3.12 -2.85 45.36
N VAL A 621 -2.09 -3.25 44.61
CA VAL A 621 -1.63 -4.65 44.60
C VAL A 621 -1.06 -5.06 45.96
N ASN A 622 -0.31 -4.18 46.62
CA ASN A 622 0.24 -4.46 47.95
C ASN A 622 -0.85 -4.59 49.03
N GLN A 623 -1.91 -3.76 48.96
CA GLN A 623 -3.06 -3.87 49.86
C GLN A 623 -3.83 -5.18 49.61
N ALA A 624 -4.05 -5.54 48.35
CA ALA A 624 -4.69 -6.81 48.01
C ALA A 624 -3.89 -8.01 48.53
N LYS A 625 -2.55 -8.02 48.33
CA LYS A 625 -1.65 -9.08 48.85
C LYS A 625 -1.66 -9.18 50.38
N LYS A 626 -1.81 -8.06 51.10
CA LYS A 626 -1.93 -8.08 52.57
C LYS A 626 -3.26 -8.66 53.06
N SER A 627 -4.29 -8.59 52.24
CA SER A 627 -5.64 -9.03 52.61
C SER A 627 -5.91 -10.51 52.34
N THR A 628 -5.20 -11.12 51.37
CA THR A 628 -5.33 -12.54 51.05
C THR A 628 -4.09 -13.07 50.34
N GLU A 629 -3.69 -14.29 50.70
CA GLU A 629 -2.61 -15.05 50.02
C GLU A 629 -3.16 -16.02 48.96
N THR A 630 -4.49 -16.13 48.83
CA THR A 630 -5.13 -17.06 47.88
C THR A 630 -5.18 -16.45 46.48
N ILE A 631 -4.39 -16.98 45.55
CA ILE A 631 -4.28 -16.48 44.16
C ILE A 631 -5.64 -16.34 43.47
N ALA A 632 -6.53 -17.33 43.64
CA ALA A 632 -7.87 -17.33 43.04
C ALA A 632 -8.80 -16.20 43.55
N VAL A 633 -8.48 -15.62 44.71
CA VAL A 633 -9.22 -14.49 45.31
C VAL A 633 -8.52 -13.16 45.04
N LEU A 634 -7.20 -13.20 44.87
CA LEU A 634 -6.34 -12.04 44.71
C LEU A 634 -6.56 -11.32 43.38
N GLU A 635 -6.75 -12.06 42.29
CA GLU A 635 -7.04 -11.49 40.96
C GLU A 635 -8.38 -10.71 40.92
N PRO A 636 -9.54 -11.29 41.34
CA PRO A 636 -10.79 -10.55 41.44
C PRO A 636 -10.72 -9.31 42.35
N LEU A 637 -9.99 -9.39 43.46
CA LEU A 637 -9.86 -8.31 44.43
C LEU A 637 -9.05 -7.13 43.87
N ILE A 638 -7.92 -7.40 43.21
CA ILE A 638 -7.12 -6.34 42.57
C ILE A 638 -7.97 -5.63 41.50
N LYS A 639 -8.73 -6.38 40.70
CA LYS A 639 -9.63 -5.80 39.69
C LYS A 639 -10.71 -4.90 40.32
N GLN A 640 -11.31 -5.34 41.42
CA GLN A 640 -12.29 -4.52 42.15
C GLN A 640 -11.66 -3.20 42.64
N MET A 641 -10.49 -3.27 43.28
CA MET A 641 -9.82 -2.09 43.84
C MET A 641 -9.37 -1.09 42.77
N ILE A 642 -8.95 -1.56 41.59
CA ILE A 642 -8.66 -0.68 40.45
C ILE A 642 -9.91 0.04 39.98
N ASN A 643 -11.05 -0.66 39.88
CA ASN A 643 -12.32 -0.06 39.48
C ASN A 643 -12.81 0.99 40.48
N GLU A 644 -12.66 0.74 41.79
CA GLU A 644 -12.94 1.73 42.84
C GLU A 644 -12.05 2.98 42.70
N HIS A 645 -10.76 2.80 42.40
CA HIS A 645 -9.84 3.93 42.18
C HIS A 645 -10.22 4.77 40.96
N LYS A 646 -10.62 4.13 39.86
CA LYS A 646 -11.09 4.81 38.64
C LYS A 646 -12.34 5.64 38.91
N GLN A 647 -13.35 5.04 39.57
CA GLN A 647 -14.59 5.74 39.93
C GLN A 647 -14.32 6.96 40.82
N LYS A 648 -13.35 6.86 41.74
CA LYS A 648 -13.00 7.95 42.66
C LYS A 648 -12.21 9.09 41.99
N THR A 649 -11.33 8.78 41.04
CA THR A 649 -10.35 9.74 40.51
C THR A 649 -10.64 10.24 39.09
N GLY A 650 -11.52 9.55 38.36
CA GLY A 650 -11.76 9.82 36.94
C GLY A 650 -10.54 9.55 36.03
N LYS A 651 -9.52 8.86 36.55
CA LYS A 651 -8.32 8.46 35.78
C LYS A 651 -8.56 7.10 35.11
N GLU A 652 -7.85 6.89 34.00
CA GLU A 652 -7.80 5.62 33.28
C GLU A 652 -6.47 4.91 33.55
N VAL A 653 -6.49 3.59 33.63
CA VAL A 653 -5.27 2.78 33.60
C VAL A 653 -4.71 2.79 32.20
N ARG A 654 -3.41 3.05 32.06
CA ARG A 654 -2.64 2.92 30.83
C ARG A 654 -1.36 2.15 31.12
N PHE A 655 -0.67 1.78 30.05
CA PHE A 655 0.62 1.14 30.15
C PHE A 655 1.54 1.62 29.04
N ARG A 656 2.84 1.61 29.30
CA ARG A 656 3.90 1.96 28.35
C ARG A 656 5.10 1.04 28.59
N ARG A 657 5.95 0.84 27.59
CA ARG A 657 7.23 0.15 27.83
C ARG A 657 8.27 1.06 28.47
N ILE A 658 9.04 0.52 29.40
CA ILE A 658 10.28 1.10 29.92
C ILE A 658 11.44 0.20 29.48
N ASP A 659 12.53 0.81 29.03
CA ASP A 659 13.78 0.15 28.63
C ASP A 659 13.64 -0.99 27.59
N GLY A 660 12.60 -0.90 26.75
CA GLY A 660 12.39 -1.79 25.62
C GLY A 660 11.94 -3.22 25.96
N LYS A 661 11.87 -3.58 27.24
CA LYS A 661 11.55 -4.94 27.71
C LYS A 661 10.33 -5.00 28.62
N ASP A 662 10.24 -4.09 29.59
CA ASP A 662 9.24 -4.19 30.66
C ASP A 662 8.03 -3.29 30.43
N ILE A 663 6.84 -3.77 30.81
CA ILE A 663 5.59 -3.02 30.74
C ILE A 663 5.38 -2.29 32.06
N PHE A 664 5.24 -0.96 31.99
CA PHE A 664 4.95 -0.09 33.11
C PHE A 664 3.50 0.37 33.07
N PHE A 665 2.73 0.01 34.10
CA PHE A 665 1.33 0.41 34.26
C PHE A 665 1.22 1.74 35.02
N TYR A 666 0.31 2.63 34.63
CA TYR A 666 0.10 3.91 35.31
C TYR A 666 -1.32 4.43 35.13
N PHE A 667 -1.80 5.23 36.09
CA PHE A 667 -3.02 6.00 35.92
C PHE A 667 -2.76 7.32 35.20
N CYS A 668 -3.63 7.70 34.27
CA CYS A 668 -3.60 9.03 33.66
C CYS A 668 -5.00 9.63 33.49
N SER A 669 -5.07 10.95 33.49
CA SER A 669 -6.32 11.65 33.14
C SER A 669 -6.63 11.49 31.65
N PRO A 670 -7.90 11.29 31.25
CA PRO A 670 -8.28 11.19 29.84
C PRO A 670 -7.84 12.46 29.09
N ARG A 671 -7.03 12.31 28.03
CA ARG A 671 -6.71 13.43 27.13
C ARG A 671 -7.96 13.76 26.32
N ARG A 672 -8.47 14.99 26.47
CA ARG A 672 -9.52 15.56 25.61
C ARG A 672 -9.06 15.70 24.17
#